data_AF-A0A964PE71-F1
#
_entry.id   AF-A0A964PE71-F1
#
_cell.length_a   1.000
_cell.length_b   1.000
_cell.length_c   1.000
_cell.angle_alpha   90.00
_cell.angle_beta   90.00
_cell.angle_gamma   90.00
#
_symmetry.space_group_name_H-M   'P 1'
#
loop_
_entity.id
_entity.type
_entity.pdbx_description
1 polymer ?
#
loop_
_entity_poly.entity_id
_entity_poly.type
_entity_poly.pdbx_seq_one_letter_code
_entity_poly.pdbx_strand_id
1 'polypeptide(L)'
;MMATTKPVWRSRGAVRALNVNLDCTMKSLLMSTLAFTLLGLGMLADAQPANAPPGKLSSANAAKAFKVADDLRFDQILAEPNVKQPLSLSFDERGRLWVVQYLQYPHPAGLKIMSRDMFWRVVYDKVPPPPPNHIRGKDIISIHEDTQGTGVYDKHTTFLEGMNIVTSVAHGRGGVWVLNPPYLLFYPTKDDKPSGDPVAHLQGFGLEDTHSCASNLRWGPDGWLYGAHGSTVSAHVTRPGIKETPVQMIGQHMWRYHPEKKRFEIYAEGGGNAFGVEIDALGRVYSGHNGGDTRGFHYVQGASYRKGFEKHGVLANPFSFGYFEAMKANKSQRFTHTFVINEADGLPAHYRGRLFGVEPLSSRVMMSEVNADRSSFETKDLGGVVTSSDTWFRPVDIKPGPDGSLYVADFYEAKIAHLGHNDGVIDRETGRVYRLADKNAKFKKPVDLSKKTSKELVELLSGDNRWERETVLRLLGDRKDRSVIPMLIEEIQNTRGQTALDYLWALNLSGGFTAEVAERLLRHPEPQVRLWTIRVLADDHQLGAKVAPQLAELARIEKSVHARSQYAASAKRLGANEGLPLVQSLLTRDEDAADIHMPLLLWWAIEVHCAKDRDKVLDMFRESSLWRAKIVEDTILPRLMKRFAMAGAQKDYQTCVDLFRLAPEKKHGQILLKGFEEAFKGRSSAGLPNELLAEIAKLGGGSVAFGVRQGKEDAITKALAMIQNPKSAIADRLDLIDIFGESKQSRCVPLLLNLLSTKESASIQKTTLGALQSYKDDKIGAEVVKLLPAMTSEVREVAESLLVGRREWSRQLVNAVDGGKVDSKSIPLATLRKLLLHRDDEIAKLVKKHWGEVKGATTEQMRKDIDRLAAVATSGKGDPYPGKKMFTVKCANCHLFHGVGNAIGPDLTPFKRDDVPNLLLHIINPNVEIREGYESSVVTTESGRTLSGIVVEKDARVVVLRTAEGQRIVLPKDDIEAMSVTGISLMPEGLLVGMSDQEVRDLFAYLRSGQPLNERK
;
A
#
# COMPACT_ATOMS: atom_id res chain seq x y z
N MET A 1 -39.93 -39.17 -29.26
CA MET A 1 -38.96 -38.94 -30.35
C MET A 1 -37.60 -38.76 -29.69
N MET A 2 -36.74 -39.78 -29.65
CA MET A 2 -35.77 -40.16 -30.70
C MET A 2 -34.71 -39.06 -30.95
N ALA A 3 -33.38 -39.31 -30.90
CA ALA A 3 -32.65 -40.52 -30.49
C ALA A 3 -31.15 -40.22 -30.23
N THR A 4 -30.49 -41.01 -29.35
CA THR A 4 -29.10 -41.58 -29.43
C THR A 4 -27.87 -40.68 -29.75
N THR A 5 -26.63 -40.94 -29.28
CA THR A 5 -25.97 -42.18 -28.81
C THR A 5 -24.76 -41.90 -27.89
N LYS A 6 -24.42 -42.84 -26.99
CA LYS A 6 -23.09 -42.96 -26.33
C LYS A 6 -22.19 -43.92 -27.12
N PRO A 7 -20.93 -44.12 -26.70
CA PRO A 7 -20.45 -45.48 -26.52
C PRO A 7 -19.96 -45.80 -25.10
N VAL A 8 -19.99 -47.08 -24.76
CA VAL A 8 -19.49 -47.70 -23.52
C VAL A 8 -18.78 -48.99 -23.94
N TRP A 9 -17.64 -49.33 -23.32
CA TRP A 9 -17.21 -50.72 -23.25
C TRP A 9 -16.68 -51.11 -21.85
N ARG A 10 -17.07 -52.34 -21.47
CA ARG A 10 -16.76 -53.16 -20.29
C ARG A 10 -15.57 -54.10 -20.63
N SER A 11 -14.94 -54.94 -19.79
CA SER A 11 -14.79 -55.19 -18.33
C SER A 11 -13.95 -56.50 -18.14
N ARG A 12 -13.66 -56.91 -16.88
CA ARG A 12 -13.04 -58.21 -16.41
C ARG A 12 -11.50 -58.25 -16.46
N GLY A 13 -10.78 -58.92 -15.55
CA GLY A 13 -11.09 -59.64 -14.29
C GLY A 13 -9.76 -60.04 -13.61
N ALA A 14 -9.56 -59.86 -12.29
CA ALA A 14 -9.83 -60.81 -11.19
C ALA A 14 -8.75 -61.91 -10.93
N VAL A 15 -8.46 -62.15 -9.62
CA VAL A 15 -7.88 -63.36 -8.95
C VAL A 15 -6.44 -63.31 -8.38
N ARG A 16 -6.36 -63.49 -7.03
CA ARG A 16 -5.34 -64.09 -6.10
C ARG A 16 -3.83 -63.99 -6.44
N ALA A 17 -2.92 -63.50 -5.59
CA ALA A 17 -2.55 -63.83 -4.19
C ALA A 17 -1.70 -65.10 -3.98
N LEU A 18 -0.42 -64.95 -3.56
CA LEU A 18 0.23 -65.69 -2.44
C LEU A 18 1.66 -65.18 -2.12
N ASN A 19 2.14 -65.51 -0.91
CA ASN A 19 3.47 -65.18 -0.34
C ASN A 19 4.62 -65.98 -0.97
N VAL A 20 5.88 -65.59 -0.67
CA VAL A 20 6.89 -66.42 0.05
C VAL A 20 8.17 -65.62 0.35
N ASN A 21 8.74 -65.80 1.55
CA ASN A 21 10.07 -65.29 1.97
C ASN A 21 11.20 -66.20 1.45
N LEU A 22 12.43 -65.68 1.34
CA LEU A 22 13.65 -66.38 1.83
C LEU A 22 14.88 -65.44 1.87
N ASP A 23 15.89 -65.83 2.65
CA ASP A 23 16.88 -64.95 3.28
C ASP A 23 18.29 -65.58 3.32
N CYS A 24 19.32 -64.74 3.50
CA CYS A 24 20.69 -65.00 4.00
C CYS A 24 21.67 -66.01 3.32
N THR A 25 22.89 -65.53 2.98
CA THR A 25 24.23 -65.90 3.55
C THR A 25 25.38 -65.43 2.60
N MET A 26 26.43 -64.68 3.02
CA MET A 26 27.67 -64.99 3.81
C MET A 26 28.68 -65.94 3.11
N LYS A 27 30.03 -65.84 3.18
CA LYS A 27 31.03 -64.90 3.78
C LYS A 27 32.48 -65.32 3.36
N SER A 28 33.49 -64.42 3.35
CA SER A 28 34.93 -64.76 3.57
C SER A 28 35.82 -63.50 3.79
N LEU A 29 37.11 -63.61 4.16
CA LEU A 29 37.63 -63.65 5.56
C LEU A 29 39.08 -63.07 5.63
N LEU A 30 39.62 -62.88 6.86
CA LEU A 30 41.02 -62.53 7.30
C LEU A 30 41.42 -61.03 7.19
N MET A 31 41.68 -60.30 8.31
CA MET A 31 42.76 -60.34 9.35
C MET A 31 44.02 -59.56 8.91
N SER A 32 44.66 -58.70 9.73
CA SER A 32 44.97 -58.71 11.19
C SER A 32 44.92 -57.27 11.80
N THR A 33 44.41 -56.97 13.02
CA THR A 33 44.97 -57.16 14.40
C THR A 33 46.44 -56.74 14.59
N LEU A 34 46.92 -56.01 15.61
CA LEU A 34 46.40 -55.26 16.79
C LEU A 34 47.62 -54.40 17.28
N ALA A 35 47.62 -53.44 18.23
CA ALA A 35 46.65 -52.79 19.13
C ALA A 35 47.25 -51.45 19.65
N PHE A 36 46.46 -50.48 20.13
CA PHE A 36 46.56 -49.88 21.49
C PHE A 36 45.48 -48.80 21.72
N THR A 37 44.98 -48.72 22.95
CA THR A 37 43.92 -47.80 23.41
C THR A 37 44.42 -46.37 23.66
N LEU A 38 43.72 -45.34 23.13
CA LEU A 38 43.05 -44.24 23.86
C LEU A 38 42.71 -43.05 22.93
N LEU A 39 41.52 -42.45 23.15
CA LEU A 39 40.93 -41.27 22.46
C LEU A 39 40.55 -41.45 20.96
N GLY A 40 39.38 -40.92 20.56
CA GLY A 40 39.09 -40.63 19.15
C GLY A 40 37.80 -41.18 18.51
N LEU A 41 36.85 -41.76 19.26
CA LEU A 41 35.54 -42.11 18.70
C LEU A 41 34.60 -40.89 18.74
N GLY A 42 34.60 -40.11 17.66
CA GLY A 42 33.73 -38.94 17.51
C GLY A 42 33.67 -38.40 16.08
N MET A 43 32.44 -38.17 15.61
CA MET A 43 32.09 -37.39 14.41
C MET A 43 32.48 -37.97 13.04
N LEU A 44 31.62 -38.85 12.53
CA LEU A 44 31.14 -38.76 11.15
C LEU A 44 29.65 -38.42 11.20
N ALA A 45 29.34 -37.12 11.11
CA ALA A 45 27.99 -36.62 10.90
C ALA A 45 27.92 -36.08 9.47
N ASP A 46 26.85 -36.41 8.74
CA ASP A 46 26.64 -35.91 7.38
C ASP A 46 26.59 -34.37 7.37
N ALA A 47 27.48 -33.76 6.58
CA ALA A 47 27.53 -32.32 6.43
C ALA A 47 26.35 -31.85 5.56
N GLN A 48 25.27 -31.39 6.20
CA GLN A 48 24.20 -30.67 5.52
C GLN A 48 24.73 -29.39 4.84
N PRO A 49 24.15 -28.96 3.72
CA PRO A 49 24.53 -27.71 3.06
C PRO A 49 24.24 -26.50 3.98
N ALA A 50 25.24 -25.62 4.12
CA ALA A 50 25.31 -24.58 5.15
C ALA A 50 24.27 -23.42 5.07
N ASN A 51 23.22 -23.55 4.25
CA ASN A 51 22.19 -22.53 4.03
C ASN A 51 20.73 -23.06 4.15
N ALA A 52 20.52 -24.22 4.77
CA ALA A 52 19.18 -24.56 5.28
C ALA A 52 18.86 -23.64 6.49
N PRO A 53 17.64 -23.06 6.60
CA PRO A 53 17.26 -22.43 7.86
C PRO A 53 17.33 -23.48 8.98
N PRO A 54 17.74 -23.10 10.21
CA PRO A 54 17.83 -24.03 11.32
C PRO A 54 16.49 -24.77 11.49
N GLY A 55 16.54 -26.07 11.78
CA GLY A 55 15.35 -26.90 11.90
C GLY A 55 14.39 -26.34 12.95
N LYS A 56 13.07 -26.47 12.70
CA LYS A 56 12.03 -25.88 13.55
C LYS A 56 12.25 -26.29 15.02
N LEU A 57 12.26 -25.30 15.90
CA LEU A 57 12.36 -25.52 17.34
C LEU A 57 11.04 -26.04 17.92
N SER A 58 11.15 -26.90 18.93
CA SER A 58 10.04 -27.19 19.85
C SER A 58 9.62 -25.90 20.56
N SER A 59 8.34 -25.77 20.91
CA SER A 59 7.81 -24.60 21.61
C SER A 59 8.66 -24.18 22.84
N ALA A 60 9.09 -25.13 23.66
CA ALA A 60 9.93 -24.89 24.83
C ALA A 60 11.36 -24.39 24.52
N ASN A 61 11.86 -24.62 23.30
CA ASN A 61 13.15 -24.09 22.84
C ASN A 61 12.99 -22.76 22.10
N ALA A 62 11.90 -22.58 21.33
CA ALA A 62 11.54 -21.29 20.73
C ALA A 62 11.34 -20.22 21.81
N ALA A 63 10.66 -20.56 22.91
CA ALA A 63 10.48 -19.66 24.06
C ALA A 63 11.82 -19.18 24.70
N LYS A 64 12.91 -19.95 24.56
CA LYS A 64 14.26 -19.57 25.05
C LYS A 64 15.06 -18.74 24.06
N ALA A 65 14.61 -18.64 22.80
CA ALA A 65 15.27 -17.87 21.76
C ALA A 65 14.96 -16.36 21.82
N PHE A 66 13.98 -15.96 22.63
CA PHE A 66 13.59 -14.56 22.79
C PHE A 66 14.57 -13.76 23.67
N LYS A 67 14.82 -12.53 23.24
CA LYS A 67 15.31 -11.43 24.08
C LYS A 67 14.18 -10.41 24.21
N VAL A 68 13.87 -10.04 25.44
CA VAL A 68 12.77 -9.16 25.84
C VAL A 68 13.36 -7.98 26.63
N ALA A 69 12.73 -6.81 26.59
CA ALA A 69 13.12 -5.68 27.44
C ALA A 69 13.15 -6.06 28.93
N ASP A 70 14.08 -5.49 29.70
CA ASP A 70 14.44 -5.97 31.05
C ASP A 70 13.31 -5.90 32.09
N ASP A 71 12.32 -5.05 31.86
CA ASP A 71 11.13 -4.79 32.69
C ASP A 71 9.85 -5.47 32.15
N LEU A 72 9.94 -6.15 31.01
CA LEU A 72 8.87 -6.93 30.40
C LEU A 72 9.14 -8.44 30.52
N ARG A 73 8.09 -9.24 30.35
CA ARG A 73 8.17 -10.69 30.12
C ARG A 73 7.28 -11.09 28.95
N PHE A 74 7.65 -12.18 28.27
CA PHE A 74 6.94 -12.70 27.10
C PHE A 74 6.51 -14.15 27.38
N ASP A 75 5.37 -14.30 28.04
CA ASP A 75 4.85 -15.58 28.53
C ASP A 75 4.25 -16.38 27.37
N GLN A 76 4.64 -17.64 27.17
CA GLN A 76 3.94 -18.52 26.23
C GLN A 76 2.65 -19.03 26.88
N ILE A 77 1.50 -18.70 26.29
CA ILE A 77 0.17 -19.02 26.85
C ILE A 77 -0.60 -20.09 26.07
N LEU A 78 -0.26 -20.28 24.79
CA LEU A 78 -0.75 -21.37 23.93
C LEU A 78 0.37 -21.82 22.98
N ALA A 79 0.38 -23.11 22.65
CA ALA A 79 1.24 -23.70 21.63
C ALA A 79 0.56 -24.92 21.00
N GLU A 80 1.19 -25.52 20.00
CA GLU A 80 0.80 -26.83 19.47
C GLU A 80 0.73 -27.91 20.57
N PRO A 81 -0.23 -28.86 20.52
CA PRO A 81 -1.23 -29.06 19.46
C PRO A 81 -2.51 -28.21 19.60
N ASN A 82 -2.65 -27.41 20.67
CA ASN A 82 -3.89 -26.70 21.00
C ASN A 82 -4.18 -25.51 20.07
N VAL A 83 -3.14 -24.92 19.50
CA VAL A 83 -3.22 -23.88 18.47
C VAL A 83 -2.18 -24.14 17.38
N LYS A 84 -2.54 -23.86 16.12
CA LYS A 84 -1.72 -24.05 14.92
C LYS A 84 -1.99 -22.89 13.95
N GLN A 85 -0.95 -22.36 13.32
CA GLN A 85 -0.98 -21.19 12.42
C GLN A 85 -2.00 -20.10 12.85
N PRO A 86 -1.89 -19.55 14.08
CA PRO A 86 -2.79 -18.51 14.57
C PRO A 86 -2.64 -17.24 13.72
N LEU A 87 -3.72 -16.83 13.06
CA LEU A 87 -3.74 -15.66 12.17
C LEU A 87 -4.38 -14.44 12.84
N SER A 88 -5.42 -14.63 13.65
CA SER A 88 -6.17 -13.53 14.26
C SER A 88 -6.61 -13.90 15.67
N LEU A 89 -6.42 -12.95 16.60
CA LEU A 89 -6.81 -13.04 18.00
C LEU A 89 -8.01 -12.12 18.28
N SER A 90 -8.94 -12.58 19.11
CA SER A 90 -10.07 -11.79 19.62
C SER A 90 -10.41 -12.22 21.05
N PHE A 91 -11.10 -11.37 21.82
CA PHE A 91 -11.57 -11.69 23.15
C PHE A 91 -13.08 -11.50 23.27
N ASP A 92 -13.77 -12.42 23.95
CA ASP A 92 -15.19 -12.28 24.28
C ASP A 92 -15.40 -11.58 25.63
N GLU A 93 -16.65 -11.28 25.99
CA GLU A 93 -17.01 -10.60 27.25
C GLU A 93 -16.69 -11.38 28.54
N ARG A 94 -16.23 -12.64 28.44
CA ARG A 94 -15.74 -13.44 29.56
C ARG A 94 -14.20 -13.39 29.67
N GLY A 95 -13.53 -12.63 28.80
CA GLY A 95 -12.08 -12.54 28.72
C GLY A 95 -11.41 -13.79 28.14
N ARG A 96 -12.17 -14.65 27.44
CA ARG A 96 -11.62 -15.85 26.80
C ARG A 96 -11.00 -15.50 25.46
N LEU A 97 -9.91 -16.17 25.12
CA LEU A 97 -9.19 -15.94 23.88
C LEU A 97 -9.80 -16.78 22.76
N TRP A 98 -10.21 -16.10 21.69
CA TRP A 98 -10.66 -16.70 20.43
C TRP A 98 -9.54 -16.59 19.40
N VAL A 99 -9.28 -17.69 18.69
CA VAL A 99 -8.20 -17.79 17.71
C VAL A 99 -8.69 -18.34 16.38
N VAL A 100 -8.35 -17.66 15.30
CA VAL A 100 -8.47 -18.17 13.93
C VAL A 100 -7.19 -18.92 13.56
N GLN A 101 -7.31 -20.21 13.23
CA GLN A 101 -6.22 -21.10 12.81
C GLN A 101 -6.30 -21.31 11.29
N TYR A 102 -5.32 -20.82 10.54
CA TYR A 102 -5.41 -20.57 9.08
C TYR A 102 -4.84 -21.72 8.21
N LEU A 103 -5.18 -22.96 8.58
CA LEU A 103 -4.60 -24.20 8.08
C LEU A 103 -4.87 -24.50 6.59
N GLN A 104 -5.85 -23.81 5.97
CA GLN A 104 -6.21 -23.96 4.57
C GLN A 104 -5.30 -23.16 3.62
N TYR A 105 -4.59 -22.15 4.13
CA TYR A 105 -3.70 -21.28 3.34
C TYR A 105 -2.64 -22.10 2.55
N PRO A 106 -2.25 -21.68 1.32
CA PRO A 106 -2.63 -20.45 0.60
C PRO A 106 -3.70 -20.63 -0.48
N HIS A 107 -4.40 -21.77 -0.54
CA HIS A 107 -5.33 -22.05 -1.64
C HIS A 107 -6.70 -22.45 -1.11
N PRO A 108 -7.80 -21.77 -1.50
CA PRO A 108 -9.13 -22.12 -1.06
C PRO A 108 -9.50 -23.56 -1.45
N ALA A 109 -10.12 -24.29 -0.53
CA ALA A 109 -10.57 -25.66 -0.77
C ALA A 109 -11.62 -25.70 -1.90
N GLY A 110 -11.47 -26.68 -2.80
CA GLY A 110 -12.45 -26.97 -3.84
C GLY A 110 -12.47 -26.06 -5.06
N LEU A 111 -11.54 -25.10 -5.14
CA LEU A 111 -11.29 -24.28 -6.33
C LEU A 111 -10.08 -24.79 -7.11
N LYS A 112 -10.09 -24.58 -8.43
CA LYS A 112 -8.98 -24.89 -9.33
C LYS A 112 -8.35 -23.61 -9.84
N ILE A 113 -7.01 -23.54 -9.79
CA ILE A 113 -6.24 -22.46 -10.39
C ILE A 113 -6.29 -22.63 -11.92
N MET A 114 -6.85 -21.64 -12.61
CA MET A 114 -6.92 -21.61 -14.08
C MET A 114 -5.74 -20.86 -14.70
N SER A 115 -5.36 -19.74 -14.10
CA SER A 115 -4.19 -18.95 -14.51
C SER A 115 -3.69 -18.08 -13.36
N ARG A 116 -2.54 -17.43 -13.58
CA ARG A 116 -2.08 -16.28 -12.81
C ARG A 116 -1.78 -15.12 -13.76
N ASP A 117 -1.96 -13.89 -13.30
CA ASP A 117 -1.50 -12.72 -14.03
C ASP A 117 -0.04 -12.35 -13.70
N MET A 118 0.47 -11.27 -14.31
CA MET A 118 1.84 -10.78 -14.11
C MET A 118 2.15 -10.36 -12.66
N PHE A 119 1.12 -10.16 -11.82
CA PHE A 119 1.24 -9.81 -10.40
C PHE A 119 0.99 -11.03 -9.49
N TRP A 120 1.02 -12.24 -10.05
CA TRP A 120 0.77 -13.53 -9.40
C TRP A 120 -0.66 -13.75 -8.88
N ARG A 121 -1.59 -12.84 -9.19
CA ARG A 121 -3.00 -12.93 -8.79
C ARG A 121 -3.66 -14.12 -9.48
N VAL A 122 -4.33 -14.95 -8.71
CA VAL A 122 -4.92 -16.22 -9.14
C VAL A 122 -6.30 -16.02 -9.73
N VAL A 123 -6.55 -16.61 -10.89
CA VAL A 123 -7.89 -16.79 -11.45
C VAL A 123 -8.37 -18.20 -11.11
N TYR A 124 -9.49 -18.30 -10.39
CA TYR A 124 -10.12 -19.57 -10.04
C TYR A 124 -11.24 -19.96 -11.01
N ASP A 125 -11.60 -21.24 -11.06
CA ASP A 125 -12.67 -21.77 -11.92
C ASP A 125 -14.07 -21.26 -11.57
N LYS A 126 -14.29 -20.82 -10.32
CA LYS A 126 -15.58 -20.38 -9.78
C LYS A 126 -15.41 -19.65 -8.44
N VAL A 127 -16.48 -19.02 -7.98
CA VAL A 127 -16.63 -18.55 -6.60
C VAL A 127 -17.14 -19.71 -5.72
N PRO A 128 -16.57 -19.96 -4.53
CA PRO A 128 -17.07 -21.02 -3.64
C PRO A 128 -18.43 -20.61 -3.03
N PRO A 129 -19.39 -21.54 -2.89
CA PRO A 129 -20.65 -21.25 -2.19
C PRO A 129 -20.42 -20.94 -0.70
N PRO A 130 -21.28 -20.11 -0.06
CA PRO A 130 -21.16 -19.81 1.35
C PRO A 130 -21.59 -21.01 2.22
N PRO A 131 -21.11 -21.09 3.47
CA PRO A 131 -21.68 -21.99 4.48
C PRO A 131 -23.21 -21.80 4.62
N PRO A 132 -23.98 -22.86 4.95
CA PRO A 132 -23.54 -24.23 5.24
C PRO A 132 -23.22 -25.09 4.01
N ASN A 133 -23.41 -24.56 2.80
CA ASN A 133 -23.24 -25.29 1.54
C ASN A 133 -21.81 -25.21 0.96
N HIS A 134 -20.84 -24.76 1.75
CA HIS A 134 -19.46 -24.56 1.31
C HIS A 134 -18.70 -25.88 1.13
N ILE A 135 -17.63 -25.83 0.34
CA ILE A 135 -16.65 -26.91 0.34
C ILE A 135 -15.81 -26.75 1.60
N ARG A 136 -15.86 -27.77 2.47
CA ARG A 136 -15.14 -27.75 3.75
C ARG A 136 -13.63 -27.67 3.52
N GLY A 137 -13.00 -26.66 4.13
CA GLY A 137 -11.56 -26.47 4.14
C GLY A 137 -10.93 -27.04 5.41
N LYS A 138 -9.81 -26.46 5.85
CA LYS A 138 -9.07 -26.87 7.05
C LYS A 138 -9.08 -25.85 8.19
N ASP A 139 -9.60 -24.64 7.98
CA ASP A 139 -9.52 -23.60 8.99
C ASP A 139 -10.44 -23.91 10.19
N ILE A 140 -9.98 -23.47 11.36
CA ILE A 140 -10.61 -23.71 12.66
C ILE A 140 -10.75 -22.38 13.40
N ILE A 141 -11.86 -22.19 14.12
CA ILE A 141 -12.03 -21.14 15.11
C ILE A 141 -12.11 -21.81 16.48
N SER A 142 -11.17 -21.50 17.37
CA SER A 142 -11.06 -22.09 18.71
C SER A 142 -11.21 -21.07 19.83
N ILE A 143 -11.69 -21.54 20.98
CA ILE A 143 -11.92 -20.80 22.23
C ILE A 143 -10.97 -21.36 23.29
N HIS A 144 -10.30 -20.50 24.04
CA HIS A 144 -9.38 -20.86 25.11
C HIS A 144 -9.73 -20.09 26.40
N GLU A 145 -9.87 -20.82 27.51
CA GLU A 145 -10.36 -20.32 28.81
C GLU A 145 -9.39 -20.74 29.93
N ASP A 146 -9.03 -19.79 30.80
CA ASP A 146 -8.22 -20.02 32.01
C ASP A 146 -9.17 -20.17 33.19
N THR A 147 -9.61 -21.42 33.41
CA THR A 147 -10.59 -21.74 34.43
C THR A 147 -9.99 -21.55 35.84
N GLN A 148 -8.69 -21.80 35.97
CA GLN A 148 -7.95 -21.80 37.24
C GLN A 148 -7.49 -20.39 37.67
N GLY A 149 -7.38 -19.43 36.76
CA GLY A 149 -6.87 -18.08 37.04
C GLY A 149 -5.33 -18.01 37.10
N THR A 150 -4.65 -18.91 36.39
CA THR A 150 -3.18 -19.01 36.38
C THR A 150 -2.49 -18.06 35.41
N GLY A 151 -3.25 -17.47 34.48
CA GLY A 151 -2.71 -16.72 33.34
C GLY A 151 -2.25 -17.60 32.19
N VAL A 152 -2.52 -18.91 32.23
CA VAL A 152 -2.33 -19.89 31.15
C VAL A 152 -3.69 -20.54 30.86
N TYR A 153 -4.03 -20.70 29.58
CA TYR A 153 -5.29 -21.32 29.19
C TYR A 153 -5.24 -22.84 29.39
N ASP A 154 -6.13 -23.39 30.22
CA ASP A 154 -6.18 -24.82 30.55
C ASP A 154 -7.37 -25.56 29.89
N LYS A 155 -8.38 -24.81 29.44
CA LYS A 155 -9.53 -25.34 28.72
C LYS A 155 -9.53 -24.84 27.28
N HIS A 156 -9.78 -25.75 26.33
CA HIS A 156 -9.80 -25.47 24.90
C HIS A 156 -11.08 -26.05 24.27
N THR A 157 -11.67 -25.35 23.31
CA THR A 157 -12.92 -25.75 22.67
C THR A 157 -12.95 -25.29 21.21
N THR A 158 -13.32 -26.17 20.29
CA THR A 158 -13.55 -25.80 18.88
C THR A 158 -14.95 -25.20 18.74
N PHE A 159 -15.04 -23.97 18.21
CA PHE A 159 -16.31 -23.31 17.88
C PHE A 159 -16.79 -23.69 16.48
N LEU A 160 -15.90 -23.60 15.49
CA LEU A 160 -16.15 -23.96 14.10
C LEU A 160 -14.91 -24.64 13.50
N GLU A 161 -15.15 -25.57 12.59
CA GLU A 161 -14.14 -26.37 11.89
C GLU A 161 -14.55 -26.62 10.44
N GLY A 162 -13.58 -26.95 9.59
CA GLY A 162 -13.82 -27.16 8.16
C GLY A 162 -14.13 -25.88 7.40
N MET A 163 -13.64 -24.73 7.90
CA MET A 163 -13.79 -23.44 7.24
C MET A 163 -12.70 -23.24 6.18
N ASN A 164 -12.83 -22.22 5.32
CA ASN A 164 -12.04 -22.13 4.09
C ASN A 164 -11.62 -20.69 3.76
N ILE A 165 -10.41 -20.29 4.16
CA ILE A 165 -9.90 -18.91 4.15
C ILE A 165 -10.70 -18.03 5.11
N VAL A 166 -10.65 -18.35 6.41
CA VAL A 166 -11.17 -17.47 7.48
C VAL A 166 -10.06 -16.55 7.95
N THR A 167 -10.34 -15.25 8.02
CA THR A 167 -9.31 -14.25 8.33
C THR A 167 -9.45 -13.60 9.70
N SER A 168 -10.67 -13.51 10.25
CA SER A 168 -10.94 -12.84 11.54
C SER A 168 -12.36 -13.09 12.04
N VAL A 169 -12.58 -12.88 13.35
CA VAL A 169 -13.88 -13.01 14.02
C VAL A 169 -14.15 -11.85 14.98
N ALA A 170 -15.43 -11.51 15.19
CA ALA A 170 -15.86 -10.52 16.18
C ALA A 170 -17.16 -10.95 16.87
N HIS A 171 -17.18 -10.89 18.21
CA HIS A 171 -18.37 -11.17 19.04
C HIS A 171 -19.34 -10.01 18.99
N GLY A 172 -20.65 -10.25 19.00
CA GLY A 172 -21.65 -9.20 19.22
C GLY A 172 -23.01 -9.53 18.60
N ARG A 173 -24.04 -8.79 19.01
CA ARG A 173 -25.44 -8.91 18.57
C ARG A 173 -26.00 -10.34 18.72
N GLY A 174 -25.63 -11.04 19.79
CA GLY A 174 -26.10 -12.41 20.08
C GLY A 174 -25.44 -13.51 19.25
N GLY A 175 -24.26 -13.25 18.67
CA GLY A 175 -23.54 -14.23 17.86
C GLY A 175 -22.08 -13.88 17.61
N VAL A 176 -21.51 -14.55 16.61
CA VAL A 176 -20.14 -14.35 16.14
C VAL A 176 -20.18 -13.96 14.66
N TRP A 177 -19.59 -12.82 14.34
CA TRP A 177 -19.31 -12.41 12.98
C TRP A 177 -18.01 -13.07 12.53
N VAL A 178 -18.04 -13.73 11.37
CA VAL A 178 -16.91 -14.48 10.82
C VAL A 178 -16.61 -13.91 9.43
N LEU A 179 -15.42 -13.32 9.27
CA LEU A 179 -14.95 -12.88 7.97
C LEU A 179 -14.28 -14.07 7.27
N ASN A 180 -14.99 -14.59 6.27
CA ASN A 180 -14.58 -15.75 5.49
C ASN A 180 -14.71 -15.42 3.99
N PRO A 181 -13.75 -14.69 3.42
CA PRO A 181 -13.73 -14.31 2.00
C PRO A 181 -14.15 -15.47 1.07
N PRO A 182 -15.11 -15.24 0.15
CA PRO A 182 -15.60 -13.95 -0.31
C PRO A 182 -16.74 -13.34 0.53
N TYR A 183 -17.04 -13.87 1.72
CA TYR A 183 -18.22 -13.55 2.53
C TYR A 183 -17.92 -12.91 3.90
N LEU A 184 -18.85 -12.07 4.38
CA LEU A 184 -19.02 -11.78 5.82
C LEU A 184 -20.24 -12.56 6.32
N LEU A 185 -20.01 -13.45 7.28
CA LEU A 185 -21.02 -14.35 7.83
C LEU A 185 -21.37 -13.94 9.27
N PHE A 186 -22.59 -14.21 9.70
CA PHE A 186 -23.02 -14.13 11.10
C PHE A 186 -23.55 -15.49 11.57
N TYR A 187 -22.97 -16.03 12.64
CA TYR A 187 -23.40 -17.25 13.31
C TYR A 187 -24.12 -16.89 14.62
N PRO A 188 -25.43 -17.14 14.77
CA PRO A 188 -26.11 -16.95 16.06
C PRO A 188 -25.59 -18.01 17.06
N THR A 189 -25.29 -17.62 18.30
CA THR A 189 -24.65 -18.54 19.26
C THR A 189 -25.51 -18.89 20.47
N LYS A 190 -25.31 -20.11 20.98
CA LYS A 190 -25.83 -20.58 22.25
C LYS A 190 -24.85 -21.58 22.85
N ASP A 191 -24.59 -21.49 24.16
CA ASP A 191 -23.72 -22.41 24.91
C ASP A 191 -22.35 -22.65 24.22
N ASP A 192 -21.73 -21.55 23.79
CA ASP A 192 -20.43 -21.51 23.09
C ASP A 192 -20.38 -22.29 21.76
N LYS A 193 -21.54 -22.47 21.09
CA LYS A 193 -21.68 -23.16 19.80
C LYS A 193 -22.59 -22.37 18.84
N PRO A 194 -22.48 -22.60 17.52
CA PRO A 194 -23.50 -22.19 16.56
C PRO A 194 -24.85 -22.81 16.92
N SER A 195 -25.89 -21.98 16.97
CA SER A 195 -27.28 -22.38 17.28
C SER A 195 -28.14 -22.64 16.04
N GLY A 196 -27.60 -22.39 14.84
CA GLY A 196 -28.23 -22.59 13.55
C GLY A 196 -27.27 -22.25 12.41
N ASP A 197 -27.78 -22.30 11.18
CA ASP A 197 -27.01 -21.95 9.98
C ASP A 197 -26.60 -20.47 9.96
N PRO A 198 -25.44 -20.13 9.36
CA PRO A 198 -24.98 -18.76 9.25
C PRO A 198 -25.76 -17.94 8.23
N VAL A 199 -25.85 -16.64 8.48
CA VAL A 199 -26.40 -15.66 7.53
C VAL A 199 -25.25 -14.93 6.82
N ALA A 200 -25.25 -14.92 5.49
CA ALA A 200 -24.34 -14.08 4.71
C ALA A 200 -24.84 -12.63 4.67
N HIS A 201 -24.06 -11.71 5.23
CA HIS A 201 -24.38 -10.28 5.30
C HIS A 201 -23.71 -9.46 4.19
N LEU A 202 -22.52 -9.88 3.76
CA LEU A 202 -21.81 -9.36 2.59
C LEU A 202 -21.26 -10.53 1.76
N GLN A 203 -21.16 -10.33 0.46
CA GLN A 203 -20.51 -11.25 -0.47
C GLN A 203 -19.75 -10.49 -1.56
N GLY A 204 -18.73 -11.13 -2.14
CA GLY A 204 -18.00 -10.60 -3.29
C GLY A 204 -16.63 -9.99 -2.97
N PHE A 205 -16.05 -10.29 -1.80
CA PHE A 205 -14.64 -9.99 -1.54
C PHE A 205 -13.72 -10.89 -2.39
N GLY A 206 -12.53 -10.39 -2.73
CA GLY A 206 -11.57 -11.10 -3.55
C GLY A 206 -10.91 -12.31 -2.88
N LEU A 207 -10.43 -13.22 -3.72
CA LEU A 207 -9.65 -14.42 -3.37
C LEU A 207 -8.37 -14.56 -4.20
N GLU A 208 -8.13 -13.64 -5.14
CA GLU A 208 -7.03 -13.72 -6.13
C GLU A 208 -5.65 -13.75 -5.46
N ASP A 209 -5.56 -13.19 -4.25
CA ASP A 209 -4.42 -13.32 -3.36
C ASP A 209 -4.89 -13.47 -1.90
N THR A 210 -4.89 -14.69 -1.37
CA THR A 210 -5.33 -15.00 0.00
C THR A 210 -4.41 -14.43 1.08
N HIS A 211 -3.22 -13.93 0.72
CA HIS A 211 -2.35 -13.16 1.63
C HIS A 211 -2.90 -11.74 1.89
N SER A 212 -3.68 -11.19 0.96
CA SER A 212 -4.16 -9.80 0.99
C SER A 212 -5.68 -9.68 0.91
N CYS A 213 -6.42 -10.79 1.08
CA CYS A 213 -7.88 -10.81 1.09
C CYS A 213 -8.49 -10.06 2.30
N ALA A 214 -9.81 -9.89 2.32
CA ALA A 214 -10.47 -9.09 3.36
C ALA A 214 -10.24 -9.67 4.75
N SER A 215 -9.80 -8.84 5.70
CA SER A 215 -9.26 -9.26 7.01
C SER A 215 -9.55 -8.26 8.13
N ASN A 216 -9.11 -8.59 9.35
CA ASN A 216 -9.07 -7.69 10.51
C ASN A 216 -10.44 -7.15 10.95
N LEU A 217 -11.45 -8.01 11.00
CA LEU A 217 -12.79 -7.68 11.49
C LEU A 217 -12.75 -7.25 12.97
N ARG A 218 -13.25 -6.05 13.30
CA ARG A 218 -13.49 -5.60 14.68
C ARG A 218 -14.63 -4.58 14.77
N TRP A 219 -15.11 -4.28 15.97
CA TRP A 219 -16.05 -3.18 16.17
C TRP A 219 -15.32 -1.84 16.26
N GLY A 220 -15.93 -0.79 15.69
CA GLY A 220 -15.67 0.59 16.06
C GLY A 220 -16.58 1.01 17.23
N PRO A 221 -16.23 2.08 17.96
CA PRO A 221 -17.03 2.56 19.09
C PRO A 221 -18.38 3.18 18.67
N ASP A 222 -18.58 3.42 17.37
CA ASP A 222 -19.87 3.79 16.76
C ASP A 222 -20.82 2.60 16.56
N GLY A 223 -20.37 1.37 16.81
CA GLY A 223 -21.18 0.16 16.64
C GLY A 223 -21.24 -0.35 15.20
N TRP A 224 -20.36 0.14 14.32
CA TRP A 224 -20.11 -0.48 13.02
C TRP A 224 -19.02 -1.55 13.15
N LEU A 225 -19.09 -2.58 12.32
CA LEU A 225 -17.97 -3.48 12.07
C LEU A 225 -17.02 -2.84 11.07
N TYR A 226 -15.72 -2.85 11.33
CA TYR A 226 -14.65 -2.40 10.45
C TYR A 226 -13.83 -3.58 9.96
N GLY A 227 -13.26 -3.45 8.76
CA GLY A 227 -12.31 -4.41 8.21
C GLY A 227 -11.41 -3.80 7.14
N ALA A 228 -10.32 -4.50 6.83
CA ALA A 228 -9.38 -4.15 5.77
C ALA A 228 -9.65 -4.95 4.50
N HIS A 229 -9.20 -4.43 3.37
CA HIS A 229 -9.08 -5.10 2.07
C HIS A 229 -7.70 -4.78 1.51
N GLY A 230 -6.89 -5.79 1.19
CA GLY A 230 -5.48 -5.62 0.84
C GLY A 230 -5.22 -5.23 -0.61
N SER A 231 -3.94 -5.17 -0.98
CA SER A 231 -3.48 -4.45 -2.17
C SER A 231 -3.71 -5.15 -3.51
N THR A 232 -3.78 -6.49 -3.50
CA THR A 232 -3.68 -7.38 -4.66
C THR A 232 -4.97 -8.13 -5.00
N VAL A 233 -6.07 -7.76 -4.36
CA VAL A 233 -7.40 -8.35 -4.58
C VAL A 233 -8.36 -7.30 -5.13
N SER A 234 -9.42 -7.76 -5.79
CA SER A 234 -10.57 -6.94 -6.16
C SER A 234 -11.82 -7.40 -5.41
N ALA A 235 -12.79 -6.51 -5.22
CA ALA A 235 -14.09 -6.89 -4.65
C ALA A 235 -15.23 -6.22 -5.40
N HIS A 236 -16.35 -6.94 -5.45
CA HIS A 236 -17.63 -6.52 -6.01
C HIS A 236 -18.69 -6.74 -4.93
N VAL A 237 -18.62 -5.94 -3.86
CA VAL A 237 -19.36 -6.20 -2.62
C VAL A 237 -20.85 -5.95 -2.83
N THR A 238 -21.67 -6.95 -2.49
CA THR A 238 -23.14 -6.86 -2.46
C THR A 238 -23.68 -7.39 -1.14
N ARG A 239 -24.88 -6.92 -0.78
CA ARG A 239 -25.65 -7.37 0.38
C ARG A 239 -26.68 -8.41 -0.06
N PRO A 240 -26.58 -9.68 0.34
CA PRO A 240 -27.52 -10.72 -0.07
C PRO A 240 -28.98 -10.34 0.22
N GLY A 241 -29.86 -10.55 -0.77
CA GLY A 241 -31.28 -10.18 -0.71
C GLY A 241 -31.61 -8.71 -1.02
N ILE A 242 -30.61 -7.85 -1.25
CA ILE A 242 -30.81 -6.45 -1.66
C ILE A 242 -30.44 -6.29 -3.13
N LYS A 243 -31.34 -5.74 -3.94
CA LYS A 243 -31.08 -5.44 -5.36
C LYS A 243 -30.34 -4.10 -5.46
N GLU A 244 -29.04 -4.16 -5.67
CA GLU A 244 -28.16 -2.99 -5.76
C GLU A 244 -27.04 -3.16 -6.80
N THR A 245 -26.36 -2.06 -7.13
CA THR A 245 -25.09 -2.12 -7.86
C THR A 245 -23.97 -2.53 -6.90
N PRO A 246 -23.11 -3.51 -7.23
CA PRO A 246 -21.98 -3.90 -6.39
C PRO A 246 -21.05 -2.72 -6.11
N VAL A 247 -20.60 -2.58 -4.87
CA VAL A 247 -19.53 -1.63 -4.52
C VAL A 247 -18.21 -2.23 -4.99
N GLN A 248 -17.62 -1.60 -6.01
CA GLN A 248 -16.33 -2.02 -6.57
C GLN A 248 -15.18 -1.49 -5.71
N MET A 249 -14.23 -2.36 -5.41
CA MET A 249 -12.97 -2.02 -4.75
C MET A 249 -11.83 -2.70 -5.51
N ILE A 250 -10.79 -1.94 -5.86
CA ILE A 250 -9.56 -2.46 -6.45
C ILE A 250 -8.39 -2.06 -5.55
N GLY A 251 -7.69 -3.06 -5.02
CA GLY A 251 -6.62 -2.85 -4.05
C GLY A 251 -7.12 -2.35 -2.69
N GLN A 252 -6.26 -1.55 -2.04
CA GLN A 252 -6.38 -1.18 -0.63
C GLN A 252 -7.65 -0.41 -0.31
N HIS A 253 -8.41 -0.89 0.67
CA HIS A 253 -9.54 -0.15 1.25
C HIS A 253 -9.68 -0.45 2.75
N MET A 254 -10.08 0.57 3.51
CA MET A 254 -10.74 0.40 4.79
C MET A 254 -12.25 0.45 4.56
N TRP A 255 -12.99 -0.52 5.07
CA TRP A 255 -14.43 -0.61 4.91
C TRP A 255 -15.12 -0.77 6.26
N ARG A 256 -16.41 -0.42 6.31
CA ARG A 256 -17.27 -0.65 7.47
C ARG A 256 -18.66 -1.13 7.10
N TYR A 257 -19.29 -1.87 8.01
CA TYR A 257 -20.63 -2.42 7.88
C TYR A 257 -21.47 -2.18 9.15
N HIS A 258 -22.67 -1.62 8.99
CA HIS A 258 -23.64 -1.47 10.07
C HIS A 258 -24.64 -2.63 10.01
N PRO A 259 -24.71 -3.53 11.02
CA PRO A 259 -25.56 -4.71 10.98
C PRO A 259 -27.06 -4.42 10.84
N GLU A 260 -27.61 -3.54 11.68
CA GLU A 260 -29.04 -3.27 11.76
C GLU A 260 -29.54 -2.44 10.57
N LYS A 261 -28.79 -1.39 10.18
CA LYS A 261 -29.07 -0.62 8.96
C LYS A 261 -28.67 -1.37 7.67
N LYS A 262 -28.06 -2.56 7.80
CA LYS A 262 -27.46 -3.37 6.73
C LYS A 262 -26.63 -2.55 5.75
N ARG A 263 -25.87 -1.54 6.21
CA ARG A 263 -25.19 -0.56 5.33
C ARG A 263 -23.70 -0.87 5.22
N PHE A 264 -23.20 -1.05 4.00
CA PHE A 264 -21.77 -1.17 3.70
C PHE A 264 -21.23 0.17 3.18
N GLU A 265 -20.04 0.55 3.64
CA GLU A 265 -19.34 1.75 3.19
C GLU A 265 -17.84 1.50 3.02
N ILE A 266 -17.26 2.10 1.99
CA ILE A 266 -15.82 2.37 1.96
C ILE A 266 -15.57 3.49 2.97
N TYR A 267 -14.84 3.20 4.05
CA TYR A 267 -14.41 4.19 5.02
C TYR A 267 -13.25 5.03 4.47
N ALA A 268 -12.28 4.40 3.79
CA ALA A 268 -11.20 5.09 3.07
C ALA A 268 -10.67 4.23 1.91
N GLU A 269 -10.19 4.86 0.85
CA GLU A 269 -9.59 4.20 -0.33
C GLU A 269 -8.08 4.42 -0.36
N GLY A 270 -7.31 3.38 -0.72
CA GLY A 270 -5.86 3.45 -0.94
C GLY A 270 -5.03 3.14 0.30
N GLY A 271 -3.74 3.45 0.22
CA GLY A 271 -2.73 3.13 1.22
C GLY A 271 -1.74 2.06 0.74
N GLY A 272 -0.89 1.60 1.65
CA GLY A 272 -0.03 0.43 1.45
C GLY A 272 -0.79 -0.87 1.77
N ASN A 273 -0.24 -2.04 1.41
CA ASN A 273 -0.91 -3.32 1.73
C ASN A 273 -1.22 -3.41 3.23
N ALA A 274 -2.51 -3.56 3.55
CA ALA A 274 -3.09 -3.32 4.86
C ALA A 274 -3.31 -4.64 5.60
N PHE A 275 -2.52 -4.86 6.65
CA PHE A 275 -2.53 -6.09 7.44
C PHE A 275 -3.18 -5.92 8.82
N GLY A 276 -3.71 -4.72 9.13
CA GLY A 276 -4.36 -4.42 10.40
C GLY A 276 -5.60 -3.55 10.21
N VAL A 277 -6.46 -3.55 11.23
CA VAL A 277 -7.35 -2.43 11.53
C VAL A 277 -7.15 -2.12 13.01
N GLU A 278 -6.40 -1.06 13.29
CA GLU A 278 -6.26 -0.52 14.63
C GLU A 278 -7.22 0.65 14.81
N ILE A 279 -7.90 0.69 15.96
CA ILE A 279 -8.83 1.76 16.35
C ILE A 279 -8.44 2.15 17.76
N ASP A 280 -7.84 3.32 17.94
CA ASP A 280 -7.37 3.78 19.25
C ASP A 280 -8.50 4.24 20.18
N ALA A 281 -8.18 4.63 21.41
CA ALA A 281 -9.17 5.06 22.40
C ALA A 281 -9.96 6.33 21.98
N LEU A 282 -9.50 7.08 20.96
CA LEU A 282 -10.22 8.21 20.38
C LEU A 282 -10.99 7.83 19.10
N GLY A 283 -10.99 6.55 18.73
CA GLY A 283 -11.69 5.98 17.59
C GLY A 283 -11.09 6.38 16.23
N ARG A 284 -9.81 6.78 16.22
CA ARG A 284 -9.05 7.05 14.99
C ARG A 284 -8.58 5.72 14.39
N VAL A 285 -8.68 5.58 13.07
CA VAL A 285 -8.45 4.30 12.37
C VAL A 285 -7.03 4.26 11.78
N TYR A 286 -6.33 3.13 11.93
CA TYR A 286 -4.98 2.93 11.42
C TYR A 286 -4.77 1.53 10.84
N SER A 287 -3.69 1.36 10.05
CA SER A 287 -3.11 0.03 9.73
C SER A 287 -1.61 0.14 9.54
N GLY A 288 -0.89 -0.92 9.91
CA GLY A 288 0.49 -1.15 9.48
C GLY A 288 0.58 -1.46 7.99
N HIS A 289 1.81 -1.50 7.49
CA HIS A 289 2.16 -1.72 6.09
C HIS A 289 3.56 -2.36 5.93
N ASN A 290 3.71 -3.28 4.98
CA ASN A 290 4.97 -3.95 4.62
C ASN A 290 6.03 -3.06 3.90
N GLY A 291 5.93 -1.74 4.07
CA GLY A 291 6.91 -0.71 3.69
C GLY A 291 8.07 -0.60 4.70
N GLY A 292 8.92 0.42 4.57
CA GLY A 292 10.11 0.59 5.44
C GLY A 292 10.51 2.03 5.71
N ASP A 293 9.68 2.96 5.29
CA ASP A 293 9.76 4.42 5.38
C ASP A 293 8.60 4.99 6.22
N THR A 294 7.81 4.11 6.84
CA THR A 294 6.64 4.39 7.66
C THR A 294 6.28 3.18 8.52
N ARG A 295 5.58 3.41 9.64
CA ARG A 295 4.91 2.36 10.41
C ARG A 295 3.44 2.17 10.06
N GLY A 296 2.91 2.94 9.10
CA GLY A 296 1.58 2.70 8.54
C GLY A 296 0.82 3.97 8.17
N PHE A 297 -0.50 3.86 8.15
CA PHE A 297 -1.42 4.89 7.72
C PHE A 297 -2.42 5.23 8.83
N HIS A 298 -2.74 6.52 8.97
CA HIS A 298 -3.87 7.03 9.74
C HIS A 298 -5.00 7.34 8.74
N TYR A 299 -6.10 6.60 8.82
CA TYR A 299 -7.22 6.63 7.88
C TYR A 299 -8.34 7.60 8.33
N VAL A 300 -8.58 8.61 7.50
CA VAL A 300 -9.65 9.60 7.66
C VAL A 300 -10.87 9.18 6.82
N GLN A 301 -12.07 9.36 7.37
CA GLN A 301 -13.33 9.00 6.72
C GLN A 301 -13.49 9.70 5.35
N GLY A 302 -13.76 8.92 4.31
CA GLY A 302 -13.97 9.41 2.94
C GLY A 302 -12.70 9.85 2.20
N ALA A 303 -11.50 9.65 2.76
CA ALA A 303 -10.25 10.07 2.13
C ALA A 303 -9.71 9.09 1.07
N SER A 304 -8.92 9.62 0.14
CA SER A 304 -8.13 8.85 -0.83
C SER A 304 -6.64 8.91 -0.46
N TYR A 305 -5.99 7.75 -0.43
CA TYR A 305 -4.56 7.58 -0.13
C TYR A 305 -3.80 7.08 -1.36
N ARG A 306 -2.48 7.29 -1.37
CA ARG A 306 -1.62 6.80 -2.45
C ARG A 306 -1.77 5.27 -2.62
N LYS A 307 -1.80 4.81 -3.87
CA LYS A 307 -1.75 3.38 -4.24
C LYS A 307 -0.50 3.08 -5.05
N GLY A 308 -0.19 1.79 -5.17
CA GLY A 308 0.69 1.26 -6.22
C GLY A 308 -0.09 1.16 -7.52
N PHE A 309 -0.16 2.25 -8.28
CA PHE A 309 -1.17 2.47 -9.34
C PHE A 309 -1.13 1.47 -10.52
N GLU A 310 -0.06 0.67 -10.66
CA GLU A 310 -0.04 -0.49 -11.56
C GLU A 310 -0.85 -1.65 -10.97
N LYS A 311 -0.26 -2.32 -9.98
CA LYS A 311 -0.69 -3.57 -9.35
C LYS A 311 -2.03 -3.44 -8.63
N HIS A 312 -2.24 -2.31 -7.95
CA HIS A 312 -3.36 -2.05 -7.04
C HIS A 312 -4.48 -1.22 -7.67
N GLY A 313 -4.35 -0.86 -8.95
CA GLY A 313 -5.33 -0.04 -9.67
C GLY A 313 -5.28 1.45 -9.32
N VAL A 314 -6.14 2.22 -10.01
CA VAL A 314 -6.28 3.68 -9.84
C VAL A 314 -7.17 4.01 -8.63
N LEU A 315 -7.27 5.30 -8.28
CA LEU A 315 -8.34 5.78 -7.40
C LEU A 315 -9.69 5.72 -8.12
N ALA A 316 -10.75 5.36 -7.42
CA ALA A 316 -12.09 5.24 -7.97
C ALA A 316 -12.64 6.60 -8.47
N ASN A 317 -12.23 7.70 -7.82
CA ASN A 317 -12.56 9.05 -8.27
C ASN A 317 -11.44 9.64 -9.14
N PRO A 318 -11.66 9.89 -10.45
CA PRO A 318 -10.66 10.49 -11.33
C PRO A 318 -10.41 11.98 -11.04
N PHE A 319 -11.23 12.63 -10.19
CA PHE A 319 -11.11 14.03 -9.82
C PHE A 319 -10.55 14.24 -8.40
N SER A 320 -10.01 13.20 -7.75
CA SER A 320 -9.39 13.33 -6.41
C SER A 320 -8.25 14.36 -6.36
N PHE A 321 -7.52 14.56 -7.47
CA PHE A 321 -6.49 15.63 -7.64
C PHE A 321 -5.53 15.79 -6.45
N GLY A 322 -5.06 14.65 -5.96
CA GLY A 322 -4.28 14.51 -4.74
C GLY A 322 -4.71 13.26 -3.98
N TYR A 323 -3.90 12.91 -2.99
CA TYR A 323 -4.11 11.79 -2.09
C TYR A 323 -3.28 12.02 -0.82
N PHE A 324 -3.62 11.31 0.25
CA PHE A 324 -2.79 11.27 1.45
C PHE A 324 -1.66 10.24 1.32
N GLU A 325 -0.54 10.58 1.93
CA GLU A 325 0.62 9.70 2.08
C GLU A 325 0.54 8.93 3.41
N ALA A 326 1.52 8.07 3.66
CA ALA A 326 1.64 7.37 4.94
C ALA A 326 1.97 8.32 6.10
N MET A 327 1.84 7.84 7.35
CA MET A 327 2.37 8.54 8.51
C MET A 327 3.88 8.71 8.31
N LYS A 328 4.37 9.95 8.40
CA LYS A 328 5.79 10.29 8.27
C LYS A 328 6.59 9.50 9.31
N ALA A 329 7.78 9.01 8.97
CA ALA A 329 8.63 8.34 9.93
C ALA A 329 10.12 8.72 9.82
N ASN A 330 10.88 8.37 10.85
CA ASN A 330 12.33 8.25 10.74
C ASN A 330 12.70 7.07 9.82
N LYS A 331 13.96 6.96 9.41
CA LYS A 331 14.44 5.80 8.65
C LYS A 331 14.35 4.54 9.51
N SER A 332 13.29 3.76 9.29
CA SER A 332 13.00 2.48 9.93
C SER A 332 13.57 1.31 9.13
N GLN A 333 13.75 0.12 9.74
CA GLN A 333 13.92 -1.09 8.94
C GLN A 333 12.57 -1.48 8.30
N ARG A 334 12.62 -2.17 7.16
CA ARG A 334 11.40 -2.62 6.48
C ARG A 334 10.57 -3.56 7.38
N PHE A 335 9.25 -3.38 7.30
CA PHE A 335 8.17 -4.33 7.56
C PHE A 335 7.44 -4.19 8.90
N THR A 336 6.20 -3.65 8.89
CA THR A 336 5.22 -3.83 9.98
C THR A 336 3.93 -4.41 9.40
N HIS A 337 3.44 -5.54 9.91
CA HIS A 337 2.14 -6.08 9.49
C HIS A 337 1.01 -5.35 10.22
N THR A 338 0.63 -5.83 11.39
CA THR A 338 -0.33 -5.15 12.26
C THR A 338 0.39 -4.46 13.41
N PHE A 339 -0.32 -3.58 14.11
CA PHE A 339 0.15 -2.96 15.33
C PHE A 339 -1.02 -2.65 16.26
N VAL A 340 -0.69 -2.39 17.53
CA VAL A 340 -1.58 -1.79 18.53
C VAL A 340 -0.95 -0.51 19.06
N ILE A 341 -1.76 0.51 19.33
CA ILE A 341 -1.32 1.67 20.13
C ILE A 341 -1.63 1.31 21.59
N ASN A 342 -0.59 1.13 22.41
CA ASN A 342 -0.76 0.65 23.77
C ASN A 342 -1.35 1.72 24.68
N GLU A 343 -2.61 1.57 25.04
CA GLU A 343 -3.35 2.50 25.92
C GLU A 343 -3.73 1.87 27.27
N ALA A 344 -3.38 0.59 27.46
CA ALA A 344 -3.72 -0.23 28.62
C ALA A 344 -2.69 -0.11 29.77
N ASP A 345 -3.05 -0.66 30.93
CA ASP A 345 -2.33 -0.56 32.21
C ASP A 345 -1.54 -1.83 32.59
N GLY A 346 -1.47 -2.85 31.73
CA GLY A 346 -0.73 -4.10 31.97
C GLY A 346 0.76 -4.09 31.58
N LEU A 347 1.23 -2.98 30.98
CA LEU A 347 2.64 -2.70 30.74
C LEU A 347 3.12 -1.53 31.63
N PRO A 348 4.42 -1.42 31.93
CA PRO A 348 4.99 -0.28 32.64
C PRO A 348 4.59 1.06 32.00
N ALA A 349 4.28 2.06 32.83
CA ALA A 349 3.57 3.27 32.39
C ALA A 349 4.22 4.06 31.24
N HIS A 350 5.54 3.96 31.05
CA HIS A 350 6.27 4.63 29.97
C HIS A 350 6.05 4.01 28.57
N TYR A 351 5.41 2.84 28.51
CA TYR A 351 4.91 2.22 27.27
C TYR A 351 3.53 2.72 26.85
N ARG A 352 2.85 3.54 27.65
CA ARG A 352 1.53 4.08 27.32
C ARG A 352 1.64 5.10 26.18
N GLY A 353 0.73 5.03 25.21
CA GLY A 353 0.76 5.81 23.97
C GLY A 353 1.80 5.36 22.93
N ARG A 354 2.55 4.27 23.18
CA ARG A 354 3.53 3.73 22.22
C ARG A 354 2.87 2.75 21.25
N LEU A 355 3.32 2.75 20.00
CA LEU A 355 2.91 1.79 18.98
C LEU A 355 3.77 0.53 19.11
N PHE A 356 3.13 -0.63 19.18
CA PHE A 356 3.77 -1.95 19.17
C PHE A 356 3.39 -2.68 17.88
N GLY A 357 4.33 -2.80 16.95
CA GLY A 357 4.14 -3.41 15.63
C GLY A 357 4.84 -4.75 15.48
N VAL A 358 4.17 -5.72 14.86
CA VAL A 358 4.77 -7.04 14.59
C VAL A 358 5.50 -7.04 13.24
N GLU A 359 6.71 -7.61 13.21
CA GLU A 359 7.53 -7.69 12.01
C GLU A 359 7.88 -9.17 11.69
N PRO A 360 7.02 -9.94 10.99
CA PRO A 360 7.23 -11.38 10.82
C PRO A 360 8.49 -11.75 10.02
N LEU A 361 8.89 -10.96 9.01
CA LEU A 361 10.16 -11.18 8.29
C LEU A 361 11.41 -10.84 9.12
N SER A 362 11.22 -10.10 10.22
CA SER A 362 12.26 -9.58 11.10
C SER A 362 12.30 -10.27 12.47
N SER A 363 11.42 -11.27 12.68
CA SER A 363 11.27 -12.07 13.91
C SER A 363 11.31 -11.23 15.20
N ARG A 364 10.56 -10.11 15.21
CA ARG A 364 10.51 -9.17 16.33
C ARG A 364 9.15 -8.49 16.52
N VAL A 365 8.96 -7.92 17.71
CA VAL A 365 7.97 -6.88 18.00
C VAL A 365 8.73 -5.57 18.17
N MET A 366 8.38 -4.58 17.35
CA MET A 366 9.00 -3.25 17.30
C MET A 366 8.16 -2.25 18.10
N MET A 367 8.82 -1.34 18.82
CA MET A 367 8.19 -0.19 19.46
C MET A 367 8.53 1.12 18.73
N SER A 368 7.53 1.98 18.57
CA SER A 368 7.67 3.33 18.01
C SER A 368 6.87 4.37 18.82
N GLU A 369 7.37 5.61 18.87
CA GLU A 369 6.60 6.78 19.29
C GLU A 369 5.54 7.12 18.24
N VAL A 370 4.39 7.66 18.66
CA VAL A 370 3.38 8.27 17.78
C VAL A 370 3.20 9.71 18.23
N ASN A 371 3.60 10.65 17.38
CA ASN A 371 3.55 12.09 17.66
C ASN A 371 2.55 12.75 16.71
N ALA A 372 1.85 13.79 17.17
CA ALA A 372 0.94 14.55 16.30
C ALA A 372 1.73 15.36 15.25
N ASP A 373 1.34 15.24 13.97
CA ASP A 373 1.75 16.12 12.87
C ASP A 373 0.47 16.76 12.30
N ARG A 374 0.14 17.93 12.84
CA ARG A 374 -1.06 18.72 12.47
C ARG A 374 -2.34 17.85 12.51
N SER A 375 -3.04 17.64 11.41
CA SER A 375 -4.24 16.79 11.35
C SER A 375 -4.00 15.26 11.40
N SER A 376 -2.74 14.81 11.36
CA SER A 376 -2.34 13.39 11.35
C SER A 376 -1.19 13.13 12.34
N PHE A 377 -0.36 12.11 12.07
CA PHE A 377 0.71 11.66 12.96
C PHE A 377 2.01 11.34 12.21
N GLU A 378 3.12 11.47 12.93
CA GLU A 378 4.40 10.89 12.56
C GLU A 378 4.80 9.79 13.57
N THR A 379 5.55 8.80 13.11
CA THR A 379 6.01 7.66 13.93
C THR A 379 7.53 7.62 14.03
N LYS A 380 8.07 7.36 15.21
CA LYS A 380 9.53 7.27 15.42
C LYS A 380 9.95 5.99 16.11
N ASP A 381 10.71 5.16 15.43
CA ASP A 381 11.22 3.90 15.97
C ASP A 381 12.10 4.09 17.22
N LEU A 382 11.83 3.28 18.25
CA LEU A 382 12.59 3.23 19.50
C LEU A 382 13.42 1.94 19.64
N GLY A 383 12.98 0.82 19.04
CA GLY A 383 13.71 -0.45 19.07
C GLY A 383 12.82 -1.67 19.17
N GLY A 384 13.41 -2.87 19.04
CA GLY A 384 12.72 -4.13 19.26
C GLY A 384 12.55 -4.42 20.74
N VAL A 385 11.31 -4.48 21.23
CA VAL A 385 10.98 -4.84 22.62
C VAL A 385 10.96 -6.36 22.85
N VAL A 386 10.74 -7.11 21.77
CA VAL A 386 10.93 -8.57 21.70
C VAL A 386 11.67 -8.87 20.41
N THR A 387 12.76 -9.63 20.48
CA THR A 387 13.48 -10.15 19.30
C THR A 387 13.75 -11.64 19.49
N SER A 388 13.77 -12.43 18.42
CA SER A 388 14.10 -13.86 18.50
C SER A 388 15.31 -14.21 17.63
N SER A 389 16.16 -15.11 18.11
CA SER A 389 17.12 -15.82 17.26
C SER A 389 16.49 -17.00 16.49
N ASP A 390 15.27 -17.41 16.86
CA ASP A 390 14.52 -18.40 16.10
C ASP A 390 13.97 -17.76 14.82
N THR A 391 14.59 -18.11 13.70
CA THR A 391 14.18 -17.62 12.38
C THR A 391 12.81 -18.11 11.93
N TRP A 392 12.15 -19.04 12.63
CA TRP A 392 10.76 -19.45 12.35
C TRP A 392 9.71 -18.60 13.08
N PHE A 393 10.09 -17.76 14.05
CA PHE A 393 9.15 -16.86 14.73
C PHE A 393 8.58 -15.84 13.72
N ARG A 394 7.27 -15.94 13.46
CA ARG A 394 6.47 -15.11 12.53
C ARG A 394 5.29 -14.48 13.27
N PRO A 395 5.51 -13.42 14.05
CA PRO A 395 4.41 -12.69 14.67
C PRO A 395 3.55 -12.00 13.60
N VAL A 396 2.27 -12.38 13.50
CA VAL A 396 1.33 -11.89 12.46
C VAL A 396 0.15 -11.09 13.00
N ASP A 397 -0.25 -11.28 14.26
CA ASP A 397 -1.27 -10.46 14.93
C ASP A 397 -0.78 -9.95 16.30
N ILE A 398 -1.28 -8.80 16.74
CA ILE A 398 -1.13 -8.26 18.09
C ILE A 398 -2.42 -7.60 18.56
N LYS A 399 -2.83 -7.86 19.81
CA LYS A 399 -4.06 -7.33 20.42
C LYS A 399 -3.85 -6.92 21.88
N PRO A 400 -4.57 -5.91 22.39
CA PRO A 400 -4.70 -5.70 23.83
C PRO A 400 -5.59 -6.81 24.42
N GLY A 401 -5.22 -7.32 25.59
CA GLY A 401 -5.95 -8.36 26.31
C GLY A 401 -6.73 -7.84 27.53
N PRO A 402 -7.59 -8.68 28.11
CA PRO A 402 -8.46 -8.31 29.23
C PRO A 402 -7.71 -8.01 30.54
N ASP A 403 -6.49 -8.51 30.70
CA ASP A 403 -5.61 -8.22 31.85
C ASP A 403 -4.78 -6.93 31.67
N GLY A 404 -4.93 -6.24 30.54
CA GLY A 404 -4.17 -5.05 30.15
C GLY A 404 -2.84 -5.35 29.44
N SER A 405 -2.46 -6.62 29.28
CA SER A 405 -1.26 -7.05 28.56
C SER A 405 -1.45 -7.02 27.03
N LEU A 406 -0.37 -7.18 26.27
CA LEU A 406 -0.44 -7.34 24.81
C LEU A 406 -0.24 -8.82 24.42
N TYR A 407 -1.04 -9.31 23.49
CA TYR A 407 -1.07 -10.71 23.05
C TYR A 407 -0.62 -10.80 21.59
N VAL A 408 0.34 -11.68 21.29
CA VAL A 408 0.99 -11.82 19.97
C VAL A 408 0.72 -13.22 19.41
N ALA A 409 0.19 -13.28 18.19
CA ALA A 409 0.03 -14.54 17.43
C ALA A 409 1.29 -14.83 16.63
N ASP A 410 1.96 -15.94 16.92
CA ASP A 410 3.07 -16.48 16.15
C ASP A 410 2.55 -17.55 15.19
N PHE A 411 2.50 -17.21 13.90
CA PHE A 411 2.11 -18.14 12.83
C PHE A 411 3.08 -19.32 12.71
N TYR A 412 4.33 -19.11 13.16
CA TYR A 412 5.45 -20.03 13.18
C TYR A 412 5.75 -20.77 11.86
N GLU A 413 6.52 -20.13 10.98
CA GLU A 413 6.77 -20.64 9.64
C GLU A 413 8.14 -20.21 9.07
N ALA A 414 8.82 -21.12 8.37
CA ALA A 414 10.12 -20.87 7.76
C ALA A 414 10.04 -19.74 6.73
N LYS A 415 9.03 -19.74 5.85
CA LYS A 415 8.81 -18.75 4.79
C LYS A 415 7.37 -18.23 4.80
N ILE A 416 7.17 -16.92 4.99
CA ILE A 416 5.83 -16.29 4.96
C ILE A 416 5.65 -15.27 3.81
N ALA A 417 6.69 -15.03 3.01
CA ALA A 417 6.66 -14.06 1.91
C ALA A 417 6.01 -14.63 0.62
N HIS A 418 5.54 -13.74 -0.26
CA HIS A 418 4.92 -14.09 -1.56
C HIS A 418 5.73 -15.07 -2.42
N LEU A 419 7.05 -14.95 -2.40
CA LEU A 419 7.97 -15.83 -3.12
C LEU A 419 8.38 -17.00 -2.22
N GLY A 420 8.15 -18.22 -2.69
CA GLY A 420 8.60 -19.46 -2.04
C GLY A 420 7.66 -20.05 -0.98
N HIS A 421 6.55 -19.42 -0.61
CA HIS A 421 5.55 -20.07 0.26
C HIS A 421 4.90 -21.31 -0.40
N ASN A 422 5.01 -21.44 -1.72
CA ASN A 422 4.53 -22.61 -2.48
C ASN A 422 5.59 -23.72 -2.65
N ASP A 423 6.79 -23.60 -2.05
CA ASP A 423 7.92 -24.56 -2.23
C ASP A 423 7.69 -25.93 -1.53
N GLY A 424 6.44 -26.26 -1.16
CA GLY A 424 6.09 -27.49 -0.43
C GLY A 424 6.41 -27.47 1.07
N VAL A 425 6.97 -26.37 1.58
CA VAL A 425 7.36 -26.20 3.00
C VAL A 425 6.34 -25.32 3.72
N ILE A 426 5.18 -25.89 4.05
CA ILE A 426 4.16 -25.25 4.89
C ILE A 426 3.88 -26.15 6.10
N ASP A 427 4.22 -25.69 7.30
CA ASP A 427 3.96 -26.40 8.54
C ASP A 427 2.58 -26.04 9.12
N ARG A 428 1.62 -26.94 8.96
CA ARG A 428 0.26 -26.79 9.48
C ARG A 428 0.09 -27.32 10.91
N GLU A 429 1.16 -27.85 11.51
CA GLU A 429 1.09 -28.54 12.81
C GLU A 429 1.65 -27.71 13.98
N THR A 430 2.10 -26.48 13.74
CA THR A 430 2.66 -25.59 14.76
C THR A 430 2.05 -24.20 14.75
N GLY A 431 2.24 -23.47 15.85
CA GLY A 431 1.80 -22.10 16.04
C GLY A 431 1.72 -21.80 17.54
N ARG A 432 1.95 -20.55 17.94
CA ARG A 432 1.95 -20.17 19.36
C ARG A 432 1.24 -18.85 19.59
N VAL A 433 0.77 -18.64 20.82
CA VAL A 433 0.36 -17.32 21.29
C VAL A 433 1.18 -16.98 22.52
N TYR A 434 1.68 -15.75 22.55
CA TYR A 434 2.50 -15.20 23.62
C TYR A 434 1.83 -13.96 24.22
N ARG A 435 2.05 -13.71 25.52
CA ARG A 435 1.61 -12.50 26.22
C ARG A 435 2.83 -11.68 26.64
N LEU A 436 2.92 -10.45 26.14
CA LEU A 436 3.84 -9.42 26.60
C LEU A 436 3.21 -8.65 27.77
N ALA A 437 3.81 -8.73 28.95
CA ALA A 437 3.32 -8.12 30.18
C ALA A 437 4.46 -7.45 30.97
N ASP A 438 4.13 -6.55 31.90
CA ASP A 438 5.06 -6.12 32.96
C ASP A 438 5.62 -7.35 33.69
N LYS A 439 6.94 -7.43 33.80
CA LYS A 439 7.68 -8.54 34.43
C LYS A 439 7.27 -8.78 35.89
N ASN A 440 6.89 -7.72 36.61
CA ASN A 440 6.51 -7.73 38.02
C ASN A 440 4.98 -7.79 38.23
N ALA A 441 4.16 -7.55 37.19
CA ALA A 441 2.71 -7.58 37.32
C ALA A 441 2.20 -9.00 37.64
N LYS A 442 1.32 -9.09 38.63
CA LYS A 442 0.50 -10.27 38.88
C LYS A 442 -0.61 -10.35 37.82
N PHE A 443 -0.89 -11.55 37.31
CA PHE A 443 -1.99 -11.74 36.37
C PHE A 443 -3.33 -11.33 37.01
N LYS A 444 -4.08 -10.47 36.31
CA LYS A 444 -5.43 -10.07 36.68
C LYS A 444 -6.41 -11.02 35.98
N LYS A 445 -7.10 -11.89 36.73
CA LYS A 445 -8.12 -12.77 36.14
C LYS A 445 -9.25 -11.91 35.54
N PRO A 446 -9.64 -12.13 34.26
CA PRO A 446 -10.72 -11.37 33.65
C PRO A 446 -12.05 -11.50 34.40
N VAL A 447 -12.82 -10.40 34.43
CA VAL A 447 -14.18 -10.38 34.95
C VAL A 447 -15.15 -10.69 33.82
N ASP A 448 -16.16 -11.51 34.12
CA ASP A 448 -17.25 -11.81 33.20
C ASP A 448 -18.21 -10.61 33.09
N LEU A 449 -18.01 -9.78 32.08
CA LEU A 449 -18.78 -8.55 31.85
C LEU A 449 -20.22 -8.85 31.41
N SER A 450 -20.53 -10.07 30.94
CA SER A 450 -21.89 -10.45 30.56
C SER A 450 -22.87 -10.40 31.74
N LYS A 451 -22.37 -10.62 32.96
CA LYS A 451 -23.15 -10.71 34.21
C LYS A 451 -23.47 -9.36 34.85
N LYS A 452 -22.77 -8.29 34.48
CA LYS A 452 -23.01 -6.94 35.00
C LYS A 452 -24.30 -6.36 34.43
N THR A 453 -25.07 -5.60 35.22
CA THR A 453 -26.20 -4.80 34.73
C THR A 453 -25.72 -3.66 33.83
N SER A 454 -26.62 -3.05 33.05
CA SER A 454 -26.25 -1.94 32.16
C SER A 454 -25.71 -0.72 32.92
N LYS A 455 -26.15 -0.49 34.17
CA LYS A 455 -25.63 0.58 35.04
C LYS A 455 -24.20 0.31 35.49
N GLU A 456 -23.94 -0.87 36.03
CA GLU A 456 -22.57 -1.32 36.39
C GLU A 456 -21.62 -1.37 35.19
N LEU A 457 -22.15 -1.57 33.97
CA LEU A 457 -21.36 -1.45 32.74
C LEU A 457 -20.99 0.02 32.45
N VAL A 458 -21.92 0.97 32.57
CA VAL A 458 -21.63 2.41 32.38
C VAL A 458 -20.54 2.89 33.36
N GLU A 459 -20.58 2.44 34.62
CA GLU A 459 -19.56 2.76 35.63
C GLU A 459 -18.13 2.32 35.24
N LEU A 460 -17.97 1.29 34.40
CA LEU A 460 -16.65 0.83 33.93
C LEU A 460 -16.05 1.70 32.81
N LEU A 461 -16.82 2.59 32.18
CA LEU A 461 -16.31 3.45 31.11
C LEU A 461 -15.31 4.51 31.61
N SER A 462 -15.22 4.76 32.92
CA SER A 462 -14.15 5.56 33.51
C SER A 462 -12.85 4.79 33.76
N GLY A 463 -12.81 3.48 33.49
CA GLY A 463 -11.64 2.63 33.70
C GLY A 463 -10.51 2.87 32.68
N ASP A 464 -9.27 2.57 33.07
CA ASP A 464 -8.09 2.69 32.20
C ASP A 464 -7.96 1.55 31.16
N ASN A 465 -8.60 0.41 31.39
CA ASN A 465 -8.48 -0.78 30.54
C ASN A 465 -9.28 -0.62 29.24
N ARG A 466 -8.56 -0.44 28.12
CA ARG A 466 -9.17 -0.28 26.79
C ARG A 466 -10.04 -1.46 26.35
N TRP A 467 -9.63 -2.71 26.63
CA TRP A 467 -10.44 -3.89 26.28
C TRP A 467 -11.78 -3.88 27.05
N GLU A 468 -11.74 -3.47 28.32
CA GLU A 468 -12.96 -3.37 29.15
C GLU A 468 -13.90 -2.30 28.57
N ARG A 469 -13.40 -1.10 28.26
CA ARG A 469 -14.23 -0.04 27.64
C ARG A 469 -14.80 -0.44 26.28
N GLU A 470 -13.99 -1.00 25.37
CA GLU A 470 -14.47 -1.50 24.06
C GLU A 470 -15.56 -2.58 24.23
N THR A 471 -15.39 -3.49 25.18
CA THR A 471 -16.35 -4.57 25.46
C THR A 471 -17.63 -4.05 26.11
N VAL A 472 -17.53 -3.11 27.05
CA VAL A 472 -18.66 -2.43 27.68
C VAL A 472 -19.50 -1.71 26.62
N LEU A 473 -18.88 -0.92 25.74
CA LEU A 473 -19.56 -0.22 24.65
C LEU A 473 -20.34 -1.21 23.77
N ARG A 474 -19.68 -2.29 23.33
CA ARG A 474 -20.34 -3.36 22.57
C ARG A 474 -21.54 -3.93 23.33
N LEU A 475 -21.39 -4.30 24.60
CA LEU A 475 -22.48 -4.89 25.40
C LEU A 475 -23.66 -3.94 25.59
N LEU A 476 -23.41 -2.63 25.77
CA LEU A 476 -24.47 -1.62 25.80
C LEU A 476 -25.20 -1.52 24.45
N GLY A 477 -24.45 -1.58 23.34
CA GLY A 477 -25.02 -1.65 21.98
C GLY A 477 -25.72 -2.98 21.63
N ASP A 478 -25.36 -4.08 22.29
CA ASP A 478 -26.03 -5.38 22.17
C ASP A 478 -27.36 -5.38 22.94
N ARG A 479 -27.39 -4.76 24.14
CA ARG A 479 -28.57 -4.70 25.02
C ARG A 479 -29.56 -3.60 24.65
N LYS A 480 -29.07 -2.45 24.21
CA LYS A 480 -29.85 -1.21 23.93
C LYS A 480 -30.80 -0.82 25.06
N ASP A 481 -30.31 -0.98 26.28
CA ASP A 481 -31.05 -0.68 27.51
C ASP A 481 -31.27 0.83 27.63
N ARG A 482 -32.51 1.27 27.42
CA ARG A 482 -32.85 2.70 27.47
C ARG A 482 -32.81 3.29 28.87
N SER A 483 -32.72 2.47 29.93
CA SER A 483 -32.73 2.97 31.31
C SER A 483 -31.44 3.72 31.70
N VAL A 484 -30.34 3.54 30.97
CA VAL A 484 -29.08 4.29 31.20
C VAL A 484 -29.00 5.62 30.46
N ILE A 485 -29.93 5.93 29.55
CA ILE A 485 -29.89 7.16 28.74
C ILE A 485 -29.86 8.45 29.58
N PRO A 486 -30.69 8.62 30.64
CA PRO A 486 -30.67 9.84 31.45
C PRO A 486 -29.32 10.05 32.15
N MET A 487 -28.78 8.97 32.74
CA MET A 487 -27.46 8.96 33.39
C MET A 487 -26.36 9.34 32.40
N LEU A 488 -26.33 8.74 31.21
CA LEU A 488 -25.33 9.05 30.19
C LEU A 488 -25.40 10.52 29.73
N ILE A 489 -26.61 11.08 29.57
CA ILE A 489 -26.77 12.50 29.19
C ILE A 489 -26.22 13.44 30.27
N GLU A 490 -26.41 13.12 31.56
CA GLU A 490 -25.88 13.88 32.70
C GLU A 490 -24.35 13.74 32.79
N GLU A 491 -23.84 12.51 32.77
CA GLU A 491 -22.42 12.20 32.95
C GLU A 491 -21.52 12.81 31.86
N ILE A 492 -21.96 12.86 30.59
CA ILE A 492 -21.19 13.53 29.52
C ILE A 492 -20.97 15.02 29.84
N GLN A 493 -21.91 15.68 30.53
CA GLN A 493 -21.76 17.10 30.89
C GLN A 493 -20.77 17.31 32.04
N ASN A 494 -20.72 16.37 32.97
CA ASN A 494 -19.95 16.46 34.21
C ASN A 494 -18.51 15.94 34.05
N THR A 495 -18.27 15.04 33.09
CA THR A 495 -16.95 14.44 32.81
C THR A 495 -16.18 15.11 31.68
N ARG A 496 -14.87 14.81 31.60
CA ARG A 496 -13.91 15.41 30.66
C ARG A 496 -12.99 14.32 30.08
N GLY A 497 -12.17 14.68 29.10
CA GLY A 497 -11.26 13.77 28.42
C GLY A 497 -11.94 12.53 27.83
N GLN A 498 -11.27 11.38 27.96
CA GLN A 498 -11.64 10.08 27.40
C GLN A 498 -13.04 9.62 27.85
N THR A 499 -13.35 9.70 29.15
CA THR A 499 -14.60 9.19 29.72
C THR A 499 -15.85 9.88 29.15
N ALA A 500 -15.77 11.20 28.88
CA ALA A 500 -16.87 11.93 28.24
C ALA A 500 -17.13 11.47 26.79
N LEU A 501 -16.09 11.02 26.09
CA LEU A 501 -16.22 10.43 24.75
C LEU A 501 -16.81 9.02 24.80
N ASP A 502 -16.35 8.20 25.75
CA ASP A 502 -16.91 6.86 25.97
C ASP A 502 -18.40 6.91 26.33
N TYR A 503 -18.83 7.87 27.16
CA TYR A 503 -20.26 8.08 27.43
C TYR A 503 -21.06 8.56 26.22
N LEU A 504 -20.50 9.40 25.34
CA LEU A 504 -21.15 9.76 24.06
C LEU A 504 -21.37 8.51 23.19
N TRP A 505 -20.37 7.63 23.08
CA TRP A 505 -20.51 6.38 22.33
C TRP A 505 -21.53 5.45 22.96
N ALA A 506 -21.50 5.26 24.29
CA ALA A 506 -22.50 4.48 25.01
C ALA A 506 -23.93 5.02 24.81
N LEU A 507 -24.10 6.35 24.77
CA LEU A 507 -25.38 7.00 24.52
C LEU A 507 -25.89 6.74 23.10
N ASN A 508 -25.02 6.85 22.10
CA ASN A 508 -25.34 6.50 20.71
C ASN A 508 -25.75 5.02 20.59
N LEU A 509 -24.95 4.11 21.14
CA LEU A 509 -25.18 2.67 21.09
C LEU A 509 -26.46 2.24 21.82
N SER A 510 -26.82 2.93 22.90
CA SER A 510 -28.07 2.73 23.64
C SER A 510 -29.30 3.38 22.95
N GLY A 511 -29.09 4.11 21.85
CA GLY A 511 -30.15 4.77 21.09
C GLY A 511 -30.67 6.09 21.70
N GLY A 512 -29.88 6.75 22.54
CA GLY A 512 -30.21 8.03 23.18
C GLY A 512 -29.62 9.27 22.51
N PHE A 513 -28.91 9.13 21.39
CA PHE A 513 -28.36 10.26 20.64
C PHE A 513 -29.45 10.92 19.77
N THR A 514 -30.01 12.03 20.26
CA THR A 514 -31.02 12.84 19.55
C THR A 514 -30.42 14.15 19.01
N ALA A 515 -31.16 14.88 18.18
CA ALA A 515 -30.75 16.19 17.69
C ALA A 515 -30.51 17.19 18.84
N GLU A 516 -31.37 17.18 19.87
CA GLU A 516 -31.28 18.07 21.03
C GLU A 516 -30.04 17.76 21.89
N VAL A 517 -29.66 16.49 22.00
CA VAL A 517 -28.38 16.10 22.62
C VAL A 517 -27.22 16.56 21.74
N ALA A 518 -27.27 16.31 20.44
CA ALA A 518 -26.20 16.69 19.53
C ALA A 518 -25.94 18.21 19.52
N GLU A 519 -26.98 19.05 19.53
CA GLU A 519 -26.84 20.52 19.65
C GLU A 519 -26.07 20.95 20.91
N ARG A 520 -26.24 20.23 22.04
CA ARG A 520 -25.46 20.45 23.28
C ARG A 520 -24.02 19.95 23.14
N LEU A 521 -23.83 18.76 22.58
CA LEU A 521 -22.50 18.11 22.50
C LEU A 521 -21.59 18.73 21.43
N LEU A 522 -22.15 19.35 20.40
CA LEU A 522 -21.41 20.20 19.45
C LEU A 522 -20.76 21.44 20.13
N ARG A 523 -21.17 21.77 21.37
CA ARG A 523 -20.58 22.85 22.19
C ARG A 523 -19.82 22.33 23.41
N HIS A 524 -19.62 21.02 23.52
CA HIS A 524 -18.88 20.41 24.63
C HIS A 524 -17.42 20.92 24.65
N PRO A 525 -16.80 21.17 25.82
CA PRO A 525 -15.41 21.66 25.89
C PRO A 525 -14.39 20.71 25.24
N GLU A 526 -14.62 19.39 25.27
CA GLU A 526 -13.69 18.42 24.68
C GLU A 526 -13.80 18.37 23.15
N PRO A 527 -12.70 18.58 22.40
CA PRO A 527 -12.74 18.55 20.95
C PRO A 527 -13.12 17.18 20.39
N GLN A 528 -12.80 16.09 21.11
CA GLN A 528 -13.10 14.73 20.68
C GLN A 528 -14.61 14.43 20.76
N VAL A 529 -15.31 14.96 21.76
CA VAL A 529 -16.78 14.87 21.87
C VAL A 529 -17.43 15.63 20.71
N ARG A 530 -16.95 16.83 20.36
CA ARG A 530 -17.45 17.60 19.20
C ARG A 530 -17.22 16.87 17.87
N LEU A 531 -16.01 16.34 17.67
CA LEU A 531 -15.57 15.50 16.53
C LEU A 531 -16.47 14.27 16.37
N TRP A 532 -16.78 13.55 17.43
CA TRP A 532 -17.64 12.38 17.34
C TRP A 532 -19.13 12.71 17.20
N THR A 533 -19.59 13.81 17.79
CA THR A 533 -20.98 14.28 17.64
C THR A 533 -21.33 14.55 16.19
N ILE A 534 -20.47 15.27 15.44
CA ILE A 534 -20.69 15.49 14.00
C ILE A 534 -20.57 14.19 13.19
N ARG A 535 -19.62 13.30 13.51
CA ARG A 535 -19.45 12.03 12.78
C ARG A 535 -20.71 11.16 12.87
N VAL A 536 -21.30 11.06 14.06
CA VAL A 536 -22.56 10.33 14.29
C VAL A 536 -23.74 11.02 13.59
N LEU A 537 -23.83 12.36 13.62
CA LEU A 537 -24.85 13.11 12.87
C LEU A 537 -24.76 12.87 11.35
N ALA A 538 -23.56 12.96 10.77
CA ALA A 538 -23.34 12.82 9.33
C ALA A 538 -23.33 11.37 8.83
N ASP A 539 -23.39 10.38 9.71
CA ASP A 539 -23.44 8.97 9.32
C ASP A 539 -24.74 8.65 8.56
N ASP A 540 -25.86 9.33 8.83
CA ASP A 540 -27.13 9.16 8.11
C ASP A 540 -27.33 10.12 6.92
N HIS A 541 -26.26 10.80 6.48
CA HIS A 541 -26.20 11.67 5.29
C HIS A 541 -27.11 12.91 5.30
N GLN A 542 -27.69 13.23 6.46
CA GLN A 542 -28.52 14.43 6.69
C GLN A 542 -28.31 14.93 8.12
N LEU A 543 -28.22 16.25 8.30
CA LEU A 543 -28.12 16.88 9.64
C LEU A 543 -29.49 17.39 10.13
N GLY A 544 -30.37 17.79 9.22
CA GLY A 544 -31.64 18.41 9.51
C GLY A 544 -31.53 19.93 9.68
N ALA A 545 -32.64 20.62 9.37
CA ALA A 545 -32.69 22.06 9.17
C ALA A 545 -32.27 22.93 10.39
N LYS A 546 -32.32 22.38 11.62
CA LYS A 546 -31.87 23.09 12.83
C LYS A 546 -30.36 22.99 13.07
N VAL A 547 -29.76 21.84 12.77
CA VAL A 547 -28.38 21.51 13.15
C VAL A 547 -27.39 22.03 12.10
N ALA A 548 -27.71 21.92 10.81
CA ALA A 548 -26.80 22.32 9.73
C ALA A 548 -26.31 23.79 9.83
N PRO A 549 -27.17 24.81 10.07
CA PRO A 549 -26.71 26.19 10.20
C PRO A 549 -25.84 26.42 11.44
N GLN A 550 -26.17 25.78 12.57
CA GLN A 550 -25.38 25.89 13.80
C GLN A 550 -23.98 25.31 13.63
N LEU A 551 -23.88 24.16 12.93
CA LEU A 551 -22.63 23.47 12.69
C LEU A 551 -21.70 24.27 11.77
N ALA A 552 -22.25 24.93 10.75
CA ALA A 552 -21.48 25.82 9.88
C ALA A 552 -20.90 27.02 10.65
N GLU A 553 -21.60 27.57 11.64
CA GLU A 553 -21.06 28.64 12.50
C GLU A 553 -19.98 28.10 13.47
N LEU A 554 -20.22 26.94 14.10
CA LEU A 554 -19.23 26.31 14.98
C LEU A 554 -17.92 25.96 14.26
N ALA A 555 -17.99 25.57 12.99
CA ALA A 555 -16.82 25.32 12.15
C ALA A 555 -15.90 26.54 11.99
N ARG A 556 -16.45 27.77 12.03
CA ARG A 556 -15.67 29.02 11.94
C ARG A 556 -14.80 29.25 13.17
N ILE A 557 -15.18 28.71 14.32
CA ILE A 557 -14.52 28.95 15.62
C ILE A 557 -13.85 27.70 16.23
N GLU A 558 -13.96 26.54 15.58
CA GLU A 558 -13.35 25.29 16.04
C GLU A 558 -11.81 25.40 16.05
N LYS A 559 -11.21 25.19 17.22
CA LYS A 559 -9.77 25.34 17.47
C LYS A 559 -8.98 24.05 17.15
N SER A 560 -9.60 22.88 17.26
CA SER A 560 -8.93 21.60 17.03
C SER A 560 -8.91 21.24 15.54
N VAL A 561 -7.72 21.14 14.96
CA VAL A 561 -7.54 20.69 13.57
C VAL A 561 -8.08 19.27 13.33
N HIS A 562 -8.05 18.38 14.33
CA HIS A 562 -8.66 17.05 14.20
C HIS A 562 -10.20 17.13 14.12
N ALA A 563 -10.83 18.01 14.90
CA ALA A 563 -12.27 18.26 14.77
C ALA A 563 -12.61 18.88 13.42
N ARG A 564 -11.87 19.90 12.96
CA ARG A 564 -12.05 20.50 11.61
C ARG A 564 -11.86 19.49 10.47
N SER A 565 -10.90 18.57 10.62
CA SER A 565 -10.68 17.44 9.70
C SER A 565 -11.91 16.54 9.62
N GLN A 566 -12.48 16.14 10.77
CA GLN A 566 -13.76 15.42 10.76
C GLN A 566 -14.91 16.28 10.20
N TYR A 567 -14.90 17.61 10.37
CA TYR A 567 -15.93 18.48 9.80
C TYR A 567 -15.89 18.47 8.27
N ALA A 568 -14.71 18.56 7.67
CA ALA A 568 -14.53 18.43 6.22
C ALA A 568 -14.88 17.01 5.71
N ALA A 569 -14.46 15.96 6.43
CA ALA A 569 -14.81 14.57 6.11
C ALA A 569 -16.32 14.30 6.18
N SER A 570 -17.00 14.89 7.17
CA SER A 570 -18.45 14.79 7.36
C SER A 570 -19.21 15.57 6.28
N ALA A 571 -18.73 16.78 5.91
CA ALA A 571 -19.34 17.59 4.86
C ALA A 571 -19.46 16.85 3.53
N LYS A 572 -18.42 16.08 3.14
CA LYS A 572 -18.41 15.21 1.94
C LYS A 572 -19.55 14.17 1.93
N ARG A 573 -20.10 13.79 3.08
CA ARG A 573 -21.17 12.79 3.20
C ARG A 573 -22.57 13.39 3.04
N LEU A 574 -22.72 14.70 3.22
CA LEU A 574 -24.01 15.39 3.29
C LEU A 574 -24.51 15.82 1.90
N GLY A 575 -25.79 16.22 1.83
CA GLY A 575 -26.30 16.92 0.65
C GLY A 575 -25.75 18.34 0.53
N ALA A 576 -25.68 18.89 -0.69
CA ALA A 576 -25.04 20.18 -0.96
C ALA A 576 -25.59 21.35 -0.11
N ASN A 577 -26.87 21.31 0.27
CA ASN A 577 -27.51 22.34 1.12
C ASN A 577 -26.98 22.37 2.57
N GLU A 578 -26.38 21.27 3.05
CA GLU A 578 -25.85 21.14 4.40
C GLU A 578 -24.32 21.06 4.39
N GLY A 579 -23.73 20.37 3.40
CA GLY A 579 -22.28 20.21 3.26
C GLY A 579 -21.55 21.48 2.79
N LEU A 580 -22.05 22.18 1.77
CA LEU A 580 -21.35 23.34 1.21
C LEU A 580 -21.24 24.54 2.18
N PRO A 581 -22.26 24.90 2.98
CA PRO A 581 -22.12 25.96 4.00
C PRO A 581 -21.08 25.62 5.07
N LEU A 582 -20.98 24.35 5.46
CA LEU A 582 -19.95 23.85 6.38
C LEU A 582 -18.55 23.97 5.77
N VAL A 583 -18.39 23.60 4.49
CA VAL A 583 -17.13 23.78 3.75
C VAL A 583 -16.76 25.26 3.61
N GLN A 584 -17.71 26.14 3.26
CA GLN A 584 -17.46 27.59 3.13
C GLN A 584 -16.90 28.18 4.43
N SER A 585 -17.44 27.78 5.58
CA SER A 585 -16.95 28.19 6.91
C SER A 585 -15.56 27.66 7.28
N LEU A 586 -15.15 26.51 6.73
CA LEU A 586 -13.79 25.96 6.92
C LEU A 586 -12.79 26.58 5.94
N LEU A 587 -13.20 26.90 4.71
CA LEU A 587 -12.34 27.51 3.69
C LEU A 587 -11.79 28.87 4.09
N THR A 588 -12.49 29.63 4.94
CA THR A 588 -12.05 30.93 5.46
C THR A 588 -10.96 30.83 6.56
N ARG A 589 -10.42 29.63 6.84
CA ARG A 589 -9.38 29.41 7.84
C ARG A 589 -8.00 29.27 7.20
N ASP A 590 -7.30 30.38 7.02
CA ASP A 590 -5.96 30.39 6.37
C ASP A 590 -4.91 29.53 7.11
N GLU A 591 -5.07 29.28 8.40
CA GLU A 591 -4.22 28.36 9.17
C GLU A 591 -4.25 26.90 8.64
N ASP A 592 -5.38 26.47 8.08
CA ASP A 592 -5.57 25.13 7.53
C ASP A 592 -4.95 24.96 6.14
N ALA A 593 -4.46 26.04 5.51
CA ALA A 593 -3.81 25.98 4.20
C ALA A 593 -2.43 25.30 4.22
N ALA A 594 -1.78 25.23 5.39
CA ALA A 594 -0.52 24.53 5.60
C ALA A 594 -0.70 23.13 6.25
N ASP A 595 -1.93 22.70 6.47
CA ASP A 595 -2.23 21.35 6.97
C ASP A 595 -2.10 20.29 5.86
N ILE A 596 -1.73 19.06 6.27
CA ILE A 596 -1.52 17.93 5.36
C ILE A 596 -2.80 17.32 4.80
N HIS A 597 -3.94 17.46 5.49
CA HIS A 597 -5.20 16.86 5.09
C HIS A 597 -6.25 17.89 4.70
N MET A 598 -6.41 18.99 5.45
CA MET A 598 -7.52 19.94 5.30
C MET A 598 -7.74 20.44 3.85
N PRO A 599 -6.70 20.85 3.07
CA PRO A 599 -6.93 21.33 1.71
C PRO A 599 -7.56 20.27 0.79
N LEU A 600 -7.16 19.00 0.92
CA LEU A 600 -7.72 17.91 0.12
C LEU A 600 -9.08 17.43 0.65
N LEU A 601 -9.31 17.41 1.97
CA LEU A 601 -10.63 17.10 2.52
C LEU A 601 -11.69 18.11 2.04
N LEU A 602 -11.35 19.40 2.07
CA LEU A 602 -12.22 20.47 1.59
C LEU A 602 -12.40 20.41 0.06
N TRP A 603 -11.35 20.09 -0.70
CA TRP A 603 -11.49 19.80 -2.13
C TRP A 603 -12.47 18.65 -2.40
N TRP A 604 -12.30 17.50 -1.74
CA TRP A 604 -13.16 16.33 -1.94
C TRP A 604 -14.61 16.56 -1.48
N ALA A 605 -14.82 17.40 -0.46
CA ALA A 605 -16.16 17.80 -0.02
C ALA A 605 -16.87 18.71 -1.04
N ILE A 606 -16.14 19.48 -1.85
CA ILE A 606 -16.72 20.25 -2.98
C ILE A 606 -16.91 19.35 -4.20
N GLU A 607 -15.92 18.52 -4.53
CA GLU A 607 -15.88 17.73 -5.77
C GLU A 607 -17.11 16.83 -5.93
N VAL A 608 -17.55 16.16 -4.85
CA VAL A 608 -18.74 15.30 -4.86
C VAL A 608 -20.02 16.00 -5.30
N HIS A 609 -20.08 17.34 -5.18
CA HIS A 609 -21.21 18.17 -5.59
C HIS A 609 -21.08 18.71 -7.02
N CYS A 610 -19.86 18.85 -7.57
CA CYS A 610 -19.61 19.44 -8.89
C CYS A 610 -20.37 18.78 -10.05
N ALA A 611 -20.68 17.48 -9.95
CA ALA A 611 -21.41 16.76 -10.99
C ALA A 611 -22.93 17.01 -10.99
N LYS A 612 -23.54 17.17 -9.80
CA LYS A 612 -25.00 17.18 -9.60
C LYS A 612 -25.55 18.53 -9.12
N ASP A 613 -24.83 19.22 -8.24
CA ASP A 613 -25.23 20.45 -7.55
C ASP A 613 -24.35 21.65 -7.98
N ARG A 614 -23.96 21.68 -9.27
CA ARG A 614 -23.01 22.65 -9.86
C ARG A 614 -23.31 24.10 -9.50
N ASP A 615 -24.58 24.50 -9.51
CA ASP A 615 -24.98 25.90 -9.34
C ASP A 615 -24.72 26.35 -7.90
N LYS A 616 -24.97 25.47 -6.91
CA LYS A 616 -24.67 25.72 -5.50
C LYS A 616 -23.17 25.80 -5.23
N VAL A 617 -22.37 25.02 -5.97
CA VAL A 617 -20.90 25.13 -5.91
C VAL A 617 -20.45 26.49 -6.46
N LEU A 618 -21.04 26.97 -7.56
CA LEU A 618 -20.78 28.33 -8.08
C LEU A 618 -21.28 29.44 -7.15
N ASP A 619 -22.41 29.24 -6.48
CA ASP A 619 -23.02 30.23 -5.59
C ASP A 619 -22.12 30.60 -4.41
N MET A 620 -21.33 29.65 -3.88
CA MET A 620 -20.28 29.92 -2.88
C MET A 620 -19.30 31.02 -3.34
N PHE A 621 -19.01 31.08 -4.64
CA PHE A 621 -18.07 32.02 -5.23
C PHE A 621 -18.71 33.35 -5.66
N ARG A 622 -19.97 33.63 -5.30
CA ARG A 622 -20.54 34.98 -5.43
C ARG A 622 -19.99 35.95 -4.38
N GLU A 623 -19.54 35.43 -3.23
CA GLU A 623 -18.89 36.23 -2.19
C GLU A 623 -17.42 36.48 -2.53
N SER A 624 -17.06 37.72 -2.88
CA SER A 624 -15.67 38.10 -3.24
C SER A 624 -14.64 37.88 -2.12
N SER A 625 -15.08 37.75 -0.87
CA SER A 625 -14.25 37.42 0.29
C SER A 625 -13.69 36.00 0.21
N LEU A 626 -14.50 35.02 -0.20
CA LEU A 626 -14.10 33.61 -0.25
C LEU A 626 -12.92 33.37 -1.21
N TRP A 627 -12.91 34.09 -2.35
CA TRP A 627 -11.83 34.04 -3.35
C TRP A 627 -10.45 34.36 -2.79
N ARG A 628 -10.38 35.20 -1.75
CA ARG A 628 -9.12 35.68 -1.15
C ARG A 628 -8.61 34.76 -0.03
N ALA A 629 -9.36 33.75 0.36
CA ALA A 629 -8.92 32.79 1.37
C ALA A 629 -7.80 31.90 0.79
N LYS A 630 -6.76 31.63 1.58
CA LYS A 630 -5.53 31.01 1.09
C LYS A 630 -5.75 29.60 0.53
N ILE A 631 -6.63 28.80 1.17
CA ILE A 631 -7.00 27.47 0.68
C ILE A 631 -7.72 27.56 -0.68
N VAL A 632 -8.51 28.61 -0.87
CA VAL A 632 -9.28 28.81 -2.10
C VAL A 632 -8.33 29.13 -3.25
N GLU A 633 -7.40 30.06 -3.07
CA GLU A 633 -6.36 30.39 -4.07
C GLU A 633 -5.41 29.22 -4.36
N ASP A 634 -4.81 28.63 -3.32
CA ASP A 634 -3.75 27.62 -3.48
C ASP A 634 -4.29 26.24 -3.91
N THR A 635 -5.53 25.91 -3.54
CA THR A 635 -6.06 24.54 -3.67
C THR A 635 -7.38 24.43 -4.42
N ILE A 636 -8.40 25.23 -4.10
CA ILE A 636 -9.75 25.01 -4.63
C ILE A 636 -9.91 25.52 -6.06
N LEU A 637 -9.63 26.80 -6.32
CA LEU A 637 -9.80 27.40 -7.65
C LEU A 637 -9.09 26.62 -8.79
N PRO A 638 -7.80 26.25 -8.68
CA PRO A 638 -7.13 25.53 -9.76
C PRO A 638 -7.74 24.14 -9.97
N ARG A 639 -8.10 23.42 -8.90
CA ARG A 639 -8.73 22.10 -8.98
C ARG A 639 -10.16 22.16 -9.52
N LEU A 640 -10.95 23.15 -9.12
CA LEU A 640 -12.32 23.34 -9.57
C LEU A 640 -12.37 23.59 -11.08
N MET A 641 -11.54 24.51 -11.57
CA MET A 641 -11.43 24.76 -13.01
C MET A 641 -10.92 23.52 -13.75
N LYS A 642 -9.86 22.87 -13.24
CA LYS A 642 -9.32 21.63 -13.80
C LYS A 642 -10.38 20.53 -13.91
N ARG A 643 -11.24 20.37 -12.90
CA ARG A 643 -12.32 19.36 -12.88
C ARG A 643 -13.32 19.59 -14.01
N PHE A 644 -13.81 20.82 -14.20
CA PHE A 644 -14.77 21.12 -15.25
C PHE A 644 -14.14 21.04 -16.65
N ALA A 645 -12.93 21.59 -16.82
CA ALA A 645 -12.17 21.49 -18.06
C ALA A 645 -11.82 20.04 -18.44
N MET A 646 -11.53 19.19 -17.46
CA MET A 646 -11.38 17.75 -17.67
C MET A 646 -12.73 17.08 -17.99
N ALA A 647 -13.80 17.34 -17.24
CA ALA A 647 -15.12 16.74 -17.50
C ALA A 647 -15.56 16.94 -18.96
N GLY A 648 -15.41 18.16 -19.49
CA GLY A 648 -15.32 18.43 -20.93
C GLY A 648 -16.61 18.32 -21.74
N ALA A 649 -17.78 18.14 -21.11
CA ALA A 649 -19.04 18.36 -21.80
C ALA A 649 -19.30 19.87 -21.99
N GLN A 650 -20.13 20.24 -22.96
CA GLN A 650 -20.51 21.65 -23.21
C GLN A 650 -20.94 22.37 -21.92
N LYS A 651 -21.76 21.71 -21.09
CA LYS A 651 -22.21 22.23 -19.80
C LYS A 651 -21.08 22.42 -18.78
N ASP A 652 -19.98 21.68 -18.86
CA ASP A 652 -18.84 21.84 -17.95
C ASP A 652 -17.93 22.97 -18.47
N TYR A 653 -17.77 23.14 -19.78
CA TYR A 653 -17.12 24.33 -20.36
C TYR A 653 -17.90 25.63 -20.10
N GLN A 654 -19.24 25.58 -20.03
CA GLN A 654 -20.03 26.71 -19.55
C GLN A 654 -19.67 27.06 -18.11
N THR A 655 -19.55 26.06 -17.22
CA THR A 655 -19.10 26.27 -15.84
C THR A 655 -17.69 26.89 -15.77
N CYS A 656 -16.80 26.57 -16.72
CA CYS A 656 -15.51 27.27 -16.84
C CYS A 656 -15.68 28.76 -17.22
N VAL A 657 -16.55 29.09 -18.17
CA VAL A 657 -16.89 30.48 -18.53
C VAL A 657 -17.44 31.23 -17.31
N ASP A 658 -18.36 30.61 -16.58
CA ASP A 658 -19.02 31.23 -15.43
C ASP A 658 -18.02 31.48 -14.28
N LEU A 659 -17.09 30.55 -14.02
CA LEU A 659 -15.98 30.74 -13.06
C LEU A 659 -15.07 31.90 -13.46
N PHE A 660 -14.71 32.05 -14.75
CA PHE A 660 -13.92 33.19 -15.20
C PHE A 660 -14.65 34.53 -15.03
N ARG A 661 -15.99 34.54 -15.17
CA ARG A 661 -16.83 35.74 -14.97
C ARG A 661 -17.05 36.09 -13.51
N LEU A 662 -17.10 35.10 -12.62
CA LEU A 662 -17.21 35.31 -11.17
C LEU A 662 -15.90 35.78 -10.52
N ALA A 663 -14.75 35.59 -11.17
CA ALA A 663 -13.44 35.97 -10.63
C ALA A 663 -13.34 37.48 -10.36
N PRO A 664 -13.27 37.94 -9.08
CA PRO A 664 -13.42 39.35 -8.75
C PRO A 664 -12.16 40.19 -9.02
N GLU A 665 -11.02 39.53 -9.32
CA GLU A 665 -9.75 40.19 -9.61
C GLU A 665 -8.99 39.39 -10.66
N LYS A 666 -8.17 40.07 -11.48
CA LYS A 666 -7.38 39.43 -12.54
C LYS A 666 -6.50 38.27 -12.02
N LYS A 667 -5.98 38.37 -10.78
CA LYS A 667 -5.18 37.30 -10.16
C LYS A 667 -5.95 35.98 -10.03
N HIS A 668 -7.21 36.03 -9.62
CA HIS A 668 -8.05 34.84 -9.48
C HIS A 668 -8.33 34.21 -10.85
N GLY A 669 -8.55 35.05 -11.87
CA GLY A 669 -8.64 34.60 -13.26
C GLY A 669 -7.37 33.87 -13.74
N GLN A 670 -6.17 34.33 -13.37
CA GLN A 670 -4.92 33.61 -13.68
C GLN A 670 -4.80 32.26 -12.96
N ILE A 671 -5.24 32.18 -11.69
CA ILE A 671 -5.25 30.92 -10.92
C ILE A 671 -6.18 29.89 -11.59
N LEU A 672 -7.39 30.31 -11.95
CA LEU A 672 -8.32 29.50 -12.74
C LEU A 672 -7.69 29.07 -14.07
N LEU A 673 -7.10 30.01 -14.82
CA LEU A 673 -6.48 29.75 -16.12
C LEU A 673 -5.34 28.72 -16.02
N LYS A 674 -4.50 28.80 -14.98
CA LYS A 674 -3.51 27.75 -14.70
C LYS A 674 -4.15 26.37 -14.50
N GLY A 675 -5.22 26.29 -13.69
CA GLY A 675 -5.98 25.04 -13.50
C GLY A 675 -6.64 24.53 -14.79
N PHE A 676 -7.11 25.45 -15.65
CA PHE A 676 -7.62 25.14 -16.97
C PHE A 676 -6.54 24.53 -17.88
N GLU A 677 -5.35 25.15 -17.94
CA GLU A 677 -4.23 24.67 -18.74
C GLU A 677 -3.71 23.30 -18.25
N GLU A 678 -3.66 23.09 -16.94
CA GLU A 678 -3.32 21.80 -16.33
C GLU A 678 -4.27 20.66 -16.74
N ALA A 679 -5.53 20.95 -17.05
CA ALA A 679 -6.46 19.94 -17.56
C ALA A 679 -6.05 19.38 -18.92
N PHE A 680 -5.28 20.12 -19.72
CA PHE A 680 -4.83 19.75 -21.06
C PHE A 680 -3.36 19.34 -21.13
N LYS A 681 -2.65 19.17 -20.00
CA LYS A 681 -1.31 18.60 -20.02
C LYS A 681 -1.35 17.19 -20.64
N GLY A 682 -0.48 16.93 -21.61
CA GLY A 682 -0.46 15.71 -22.41
C GLY A 682 -1.59 15.57 -23.44
N ARG A 683 -2.44 16.59 -23.66
CA ARG A 683 -3.64 16.48 -24.52
C ARG A 683 -3.81 17.69 -25.44
N SER A 684 -4.50 17.49 -26.56
CA SER A 684 -4.92 18.60 -27.43
C SER A 684 -5.98 19.47 -26.73
N SER A 685 -5.91 20.78 -26.97
CA SER A 685 -6.95 21.76 -26.58
C SER A 685 -7.64 22.39 -27.80
N ALA A 686 -7.60 21.70 -28.95
CA ALA A 686 -8.36 22.08 -30.13
C ALA A 686 -9.87 21.90 -29.91
N GLY A 687 -10.69 22.75 -30.54
CA GLY A 687 -12.16 22.63 -30.50
C GLY A 687 -12.83 23.18 -29.23
N LEU A 688 -12.12 23.98 -28.41
CA LEU A 688 -12.73 24.67 -27.28
C LEU A 688 -13.81 25.69 -27.73
N PRO A 689 -14.90 25.88 -26.96
CA PRO A 689 -15.94 26.85 -27.30
C PRO A 689 -15.42 28.29 -27.43
N ASN A 690 -15.86 29.03 -28.46
CA ASN A 690 -15.43 30.41 -28.72
C ASN A 690 -15.64 31.36 -27.53
N GLU A 691 -16.72 31.19 -26.77
CA GLU A 691 -17.01 31.99 -25.58
C GLU A 691 -15.95 31.80 -24.49
N LEU A 692 -15.50 30.57 -24.28
CA LEU A 692 -14.44 30.22 -23.34
C LEU A 692 -13.09 30.78 -23.80
N LEU A 693 -12.79 30.71 -25.09
CA LEU A 693 -11.59 31.34 -25.66
C LEU A 693 -11.62 32.87 -25.50
N ALA A 694 -12.80 33.51 -25.56
CA ALA A 694 -12.95 34.94 -25.35
C ALA A 694 -12.70 35.35 -23.88
N GLU A 695 -13.17 34.59 -22.89
CA GLU A 695 -12.83 34.85 -21.49
C GLU A 695 -11.32 34.67 -21.22
N ILE A 696 -10.70 33.62 -21.78
CA ILE A 696 -9.25 33.41 -21.69
C ILE A 696 -8.47 34.56 -22.35
N ALA A 697 -8.96 35.10 -23.47
CA ALA A 697 -8.35 36.25 -24.14
C ALA A 697 -8.34 37.52 -23.25
N LYS A 698 -9.42 37.80 -22.50
CA LYS A 698 -9.48 38.92 -21.53
C LYS A 698 -8.41 38.80 -20.44
N LEU A 699 -8.03 37.57 -20.09
CA LEU A 699 -6.97 37.29 -19.12
C LEU A 699 -5.55 37.35 -19.71
N GLY A 700 -5.40 37.58 -21.01
CA GLY A 700 -4.11 37.66 -21.71
C GLY A 700 -3.84 36.49 -22.67
N GLY A 701 -4.82 35.62 -22.93
CA GLY A 701 -4.73 34.57 -23.95
C GLY A 701 -4.17 33.22 -23.48
N GLY A 702 -3.78 33.12 -22.20
CA GLY A 702 -3.10 31.96 -21.62
C GLY A 702 -1.59 31.99 -21.80
N SER A 703 -0.93 30.95 -21.32
CA SER A 703 0.50 30.75 -21.50
C SER A 703 0.87 30.50 -22.97
N VAL A 704 2.14 30.72 -23.32
CA VAL A 704 2.68 30.33 -24.63
C VAL A 704 2.49 28.82 -24.85
N ALA A 705 2.73 28.04 -23.79
CA ALA A 705 2.44 26.62 -23.67
C ALA A 705 0.99 26.25 -24.10
N PHE A 706 -0.01 26.96 -23.60
CA PHE A 706 -1.42 26.75 -23.97
C PHE A 706 -1.74 27.19 -25.40
N GLY A 707 -1.09 28.25 -25.89
CA GLY A 707 -1.19 28.65 -27.30
C GLY A 707 -0.65 27.58 -28.25
N VAL A 708 0.47 26.92 -27.91
CA VAL A 708 1.02 25.78 -28.66
C VAL A 708 0.07 24.58 -28.64
N ARG A 709 -0.54 24.25 -27.48
CA ARG A 709 -1.55 23.18 -27.37
C ARG A 709 -2.87 23.47 -28.11
N GLN A 710 -3.10 24.70 -28.55
CA GLN A 710 -4.20 25.10 -29.44
C GLN A 710 -3.78 25.14 -30.92
N GLY A 711 -2.49 25.00 -31.24
CA GLY A 711 -1.97 25.16 -32.61
C GLY A 711 -1.91 26.62 -33.09
N LYS A 712 -1.79 27.61 -32.19
CA LYS A 712 -1.68 29.02 -32.59
C LYS A 712 -0.28 29.35 -33.12
N GLU A 713 -0.20 29.82 -34.36
CA GLU A 713 1.08 30.08 -35.06
C GLU A 713 1.96 31.15 -34.40
N ASP A 714 1.38 32.17 -33.78
CA ASP A 714 2.10 33.19 -33.02
C ASP A 714 2.72 32.60 -31.75
N ALA A 715 1.98 31.77 -31.03
CA ALA A 715 2.46 31.06 -29.85
C ALA A 715 3.54 30.02 -30.20
N ILE A 716 3.38 29.26 -31.30
CA ILE A 716 4.40 28.35 -31.83
C ILE A 716 5.67 29.12 -32.18
N THR A 717 5.56 30.23 -32.92
CA THR A 717 6.71 31.05 -33.31
C THR A 717 7.41 31.64 -32.07
N LYS A 718 6.66 32.11 -31.07
CA LYS A 718 7.20 32.60 -29.79
C LYS A 718 7.87 31.51 -28.97
N ALA A 719 7.29 30.31 -28.91
CA ALA A 719 7.85 29.15 -28.22
C ALA A 719 9.20 28.73 -28.84
N LEU A 720 9.29 28.64 -30.17
CA LEU A 720 10.53 28.34 -30.87
C LEU A 720 11.62 29.38 -30.54
N ALA A 721 11.28 30.67 -30.55
CA ALA A 721 12.22 31.74 -30.19
C ALA A 721 12.66 31.67 -28.70
N MET A 722 11.74 31.35 -27.78
CA MET A 722 12.05 31.19 -26.36
C MET A 722 12.97 29.98 -26.11
N ILE A 723 12.72 28.84 -26.77
CA ILE A 723 13.57 27.65 -26.70
C ILE A 723 14.96 27.94 -27.28
N GLN A 724 15.06 28.67 -28.39
CA GLN A 724 16.35 28.97 -29.03
C GLN A 724 17.18 30.00 -28.24
N ASN A 725 16.55 30.87 -27.45
CA ASN A 725 17.22 31.91 -26.68
C ASN A 725 17.85 31.36 -25.38
N PRO A 726 19.19 31.31 -25.22
CA PRO A 726 19.83 30.81 -24.01
C PRO A 726 19.64 31.73 -22.79
N LYS A 727 19.11 32.95 -22.96
CA LYS A 727 18.74 33.84 -21.85
C LYS A 727 17.32 33.59 -21.30
N SER A 728 16.48 32.79 -21.98
CA SER A 728 15.19 32.37 -21.42
C SER A 728 15.42 31.48 -20.20
N ALA A 729 14.51 31.53 -19.22
CA ALA A 729 14.61 30.67 -18.05
C ALA A 729 14.64 29.19 -18.45
N ILE A 730 15.54 28.41 -17.84
CA ILE A 730 15.74 27.00 -18.24
C ILE A 730 14.47 26.17 -18.05
N ALA A 731 13.68 26.44 -17.00
CA ALA A 731 12.39 25.79 -16.77
C ALA A 731 11.40 26.03 -17.92
N ASP A 732 11.28 27.26 -18.41
CA ASP A 732 10.40 27.61 -19.54
C ASP A 732 10.84 26.93 -20.84
N ARG A 733 12.17 26.86 -21.07
CA ARG A 733 12.73 26.14 -22.23
C ARG A 733 12.36 24.65 -22.16
N LEU A 734 12.50 24.02 -20.99
CA LEU A 734 12.19 22.60 -20.78
C LEU A 734 10.69 22.29 -20.96
N ASP A 735 9.79 23.06 -20.33
CA ASP A 735 8.34 22.84 -20.44
C ASP A 735 7.84 23.04 -21.89
N LEU A 736 8.35 24.04 -22.62
CA LEU A 736 8.01 24.24 -24.03
C LEU A 736 8.55 23.13 -24.95
N ILE A 737 9.71 22.53 -24.64
CA ILE A 737 10.23 21.35 -25.36
C ILE A 737 9.32 20.14 -25.13
N ASP A 738 8.95 19.85 -23.87
CA ASP A 738 8.02 18.78 -23.54
C ASP A 738 6.67 18.97 -24.25
N ILE A 739 6.14 20.19 -24.27
CA ILE A 739 4.88 20.55 -24.93
C ILE A 739 4.95 20.35 -26.44
N PHE A 740 6.09 20.63 -27.08
CA PHE A 740 6.26 20.26 -28.47
C PHE A 740 6.24 18.75 -28.66
N GLY A 741 6.77 17.96 -27.73
CA GLY A 741 6.56 16.50 -27.71
C GLY A 741 5.09 16.08 -27.54
N GLU A 742 4.33 16.73 -26.65
CA GLU A 742 2.90 16.46 -26.43
C GLU A 742 2.05 16.81 -27.67
N SER A 743 2.33 17.96 -28.30
CA SER A 743 1.53 18.54 -29.40
C SER A 743 1.93 18.07 -30.81
N LYS A 744 3.03 17.32 -30.94
CA LYS A 744 3.50 16.69 -32.19
C LYS A 744 3.69 17.70 -33.36
N GLN A 745 4.08 18.94 -33.06
CA GLN A 745 4.29 20.04 -34.02
C GLN A 745 5.57 19.88 -34.85
N SER A 746 5.47 19.30 -36.05
CA SER A 746 6.61 18.96 -36.92
C SER A 746 7.59 20.12 -37.19
N ARG A 747 7.10 21.37 -37.21
CA ARG A 747 7.90 22.59 -37.42
C ARG A 747 9.02 22.78 -36.36
N CYS A 748 8.92 22.20 -35.17
CA CYS A 748 9.96 22.33 -34.14
C CYS A 748 11.13 21.35 -34.32
N VAL A 749 10.97 20.25 -35.07
CA VAL A 749 11.96 19.16 -35.14
C VAL A 749 13.37 19.65 -35.54
N PRO A 750 13.55 20.55 -36.53
CA PRO A 750 14.88 21.07 -36.87
C PRO A 750 15.53 21.88 -35.74
N LEU A 751 14.74 22.63 -34.95
CA LEU A 751 15.24 23.34 -33.77
C LEU A 751 15.65 22.35 -32.68
N LEU A 752 14.80 21.35 -32.39
CA LEU A 752 15.09 20.34 -31.39
C LEU A 752 16.38 19.57 -31.73
N LEU A 753 16.57 19.14 -32.99
CA LEU A 753 17.81 18.47 -33.41
C LEU A 753 19.04 19.37 -33.24
N ASN A 754 18.93 20.68 -33.44
CA ASN A 754 20.04 21.63 -33.22
C ASN A 754 20.44 21.75 -31.72
N LEU A 755 19.49 21.63 -30.79
CA LEU A 755 19.75 21.64 -29.34
C LEU A 755 20.53 20.41 -28.85
N LEU A 756 20.59 19.34 -29.65
CA LEU A 756 21.41 18.15 -29.35
C LEU A 756 22.91 18.37 -29.61
N SER A 757 23.31 19.51 -30.19
CA SER A 757 24.71 19.89 -30.32
C SER A 757 25.35 20.18 -28.94
N THR A 758 26.67 20.04 -28.85
CA THR A 758 27.46 20.04 -27.59
C THR A 758 27.57 21.39 -26.87
N LYS A 759 26.71 22.36 -27.18
CA LYS A 759 26.69 23.72 -26.60
C LYS A 759 25.59 23.93 -25.56
N GLU A 760 24.60 23.05 -25.48
CA GLU A 760 23.49 23.13 -24.51
C GLU A 760 23.75 22.28 -23.26
N SER A 761 23.00 22.56 -22.19
CA SER A 761 23.09 21.76 -20.96
C SER A 761 22.53 20.35 -21.14
N ALA A 762 23.06 19.38 -20.39
CA ALA A 762 22.57 18.00 -20.37
C ALA A 762 21.05 17.91 -20.08
N SER A 763 20.51 18.79 -19.24
CA SER A 763 19.07 18.83 -18.95
C SER A 763 18.20 19.13 -20.19
N ILE A 764 18.64 20.09 -21.02
CA ILE A 764 17.96 20.45 -22.28
C ILE A 764 18.13 19.35 -23.30
N GLN A 765 19.33 18.78 -23.45
CA GLN A 765 19.57 17.68 -24.38
C GLN A 765 18.70 16.46 -24.05
N LYS A 766 18.65 16.03 -22.78
CA LYS A 766 17.79 14.91 -22.34
C LYS A 766 16.30 15.18 -22.61
N THR A 767 15.80 16.36 -22.26
CA THR A 767 14.38 16.72 -22.46
C THR A 767 14.04 16.83 -23.95
N THR A 768 14.96 17.36 -24.76
CA THR A 768 14.86 17.40 -26.22
C THR A 768 14.78 16.01 -26.83
N LEU A 769 15.62 15.06 -26.39
CA LEU A 769 15.51 13.66 -26.78
C LEU A 769 14.15 13.08 -26.38
N GLY A 770 13.70 13.31 -25.14
CA GLY A 770 12.38 12.89 -24.66
C GLY A 770 11.23 13.36 -25.56
N ALA A 771 11.21 14.65 -25.92
CA ALA A 771 10.23 15.23 -26.83
C ALA A 771 10.33 14.66 -28.26
N LEU A 772 11.54 14.49 -28.79
CA LEU A 772 11.79 13.95 -30.14
C LEU A 772 11.25 12.52 -30.32
N GLN A 773 11.19 11.70 -29.26
CA GLN A 773 10.61 10.35 -29.34
C GLN A 773 9.15 10.32 -29.84
N SER A 774 8.38 11.39 -29.58
CA SER A 774 6.96 11.49 -29.99
C SER A 774 6.76 11.53 -31.51
N TYR A 775 7.79 11.96 -32.25
CA TYR A 775 7.76 12.16 -33.70
C TYR A 775 8.08 10.87 -34.46
N LYS A 776 7.57 10.78 -35.70
CA LYS A 776 7.76 9.63 -36.62
C LYS A 776 8.79 9.89 -37.73
N ASP A 777 9.60 10.94 -37.65
CA ASP A 777 10.58 11.29 -38.69
C ASP A 777 11.89 10.49 -38.53
N ASP A 778 12.24 9.65 -39.50
CA ASP A 778 13.44 8.83 -39.51
C ASP A 778 14.75 9.63 -39.59
N LYS A 779 14.71 10.91 -39.95
CA LYS A 779 15.85 11.82 -39.85
C LYS A 779 16.29 12.06 -38.41
N ILE A 780 15.36 11.94 -37.46
CA ILE A 780 15.66 12.10 -36.03
C ILE A 780 16.64 11.02 -35.58
N GLY A 781 16.35 9.75 -35.88
CA GLY A 781 17.27 8.66 -35.56
C GLY A 781 18.63 8.83 -36.25
N ALA A 782 18.65 9.24 -37.52
CA ALA A 782 19.89 9.41 -38.28
C ALA A 782 20.81 10.51 -37.70
N GLU A 783 20.26 11.66 -37.32
CA GLU A 783 21.03 12.74 -36.69
C GLU A 783 21.41 12.42 -35.24
N VAL A 784 20.55 11.75 -34.46
CA VAL A 784 20.88 11.30 -33.09
C VAL A 784 22.02 10.26 -33.12
N VAL A 785 21.99 9.27 -34.02
CA VAL A 785 23.08 8.30 -34.23
C VAL A 785 24.41 8.99 -34.56
N LYS A 786 24.37 10.00 -35.41
CA LYS A 786 25.55 10.79 -35.83
C LYS A 786 26.14 11.62 -34.68
N LEU A 787 25.32 12.11 -33.75
CA LEU A 787 25.75 12.85 -32.57
C LEU A 787 26.16 11.97 -31.39
N LEU A 788 25.71 10.71 -31.34
CA LEU A 788 25.93 9.75 -30.26
C LEU A 788 27.41 9.58 -29.82
N PRO A 789 28.43 9.63 -30.71
CA PRO A 789 29.84 9.60 -30.32
C PRO A 789 30.31 10.80 -29.48
N ALA A 790 29.65 11.95 -29.58
CA ALA A 790 30.05 13.21 -28.95
C ALA A 790 29.23 13.58 -27.69
N MET A 791 28.23 12.76 -27.32
CA MET A 791 27.40 12.97 -26.13
C MET A 791 28.11 12.53 -24.85
N THR A 792 27.82 13.22 -23.74
CA THR A 792 28.20 12.76 -22.38
C THR A 792 27.44 11.48 -22.03
N SER A 793 27.93 10.68 -21.08
CA SER A 793 27.29 9.42 -20.66
C SER A 793 25.81 9.60 -20.30
N GLU A 794 25.49 10.60 -19.46
CA GLU A 794 24.13 10.90 -18.99
C GLU A 794 23.15 11.25 -20.13
N VAL A 795 23.64 11.87 -21.21
CA VAL A 795 22.83 12.26 -22.37
C VAL A 795 22.74 11.12 -23.38
N ARG A 796 23.84 10.37 -23.55
CA ARG A 796 23.91 9.18 -24.40
C ARG A 796 22.90 8.12 -23.95
N GLU A 797 22.74 7.86 -22.66
CA GLU A 797 21.77 6.89 -22.14
C GLU A 797 20.35 7.18 -22.63
N VAL A 798 19.92 8.45 -22.57
CA VAL A 798 18.60 8.88 -23.10
C VAL A 798 18.54 8.79 -24.63
N ALA A 799 19.63 9.10 -25.32
CA ALA A 799 19.72 9.05 -26.79
C ALA A 799 19.63 7.61 -27.31
N GLU A 800 20.30 6.66 -26.65
CA GLU A 800 20.15 5.23 -26.94
C GLU A 800 18.72 4.76 -26.66
N SER A 801 18.12 5.16 -25.53
CA SER A 801 16.73 4.87 -25.19
C SER A 801 15.74 5.37 -26.25
N LEU A 802 16.00 6.55 -26.85
CA LEU A 802 15.26 7.05 -28.02
C LEU A 802 15.46 6.13 -29.22
N LEU A 803 16.71 5.84 -29.60
CA LEU A 803 17.02 5.08 -30.82
C LEU A 803 16.43 3.67 -30.79
N VAL A 804 16.47 3.00 -29.64
CA VAL A 804 15.86 1.67 -29.47
C VAL A 804 14.35 1.71 -29.23
N GLY A 805 13.73 2.89 -29.15
CA GLY A 805 12.29 3.04 -28.98
C GLY A 805 11.46 2.81 -30.26
N ARG A 806 12.11 2.79 -31.43
CA ARG A 806 11.48 2.49 -32.74
C ARG A 806 12.36 1.57 -33.58
N ARG A 807 11.73 0.71 -34.39
CA ARG A 807 12.39 -0.26 -35.28
C ARG A 807 13.33 0.37 -36.32
N GLU A 808 12.91 1.41 -37.02
CA GLU A 808 13.78 2.02 -38.06
C GLU A 808 14.98 2.77 -37.46
N TRP A 809 14.78 3.49 -36.34
CA TRP A 809 15.88 4.11 -35.59
C TRP A 809 16.84 3.06 -34.99
N SER A 810 16.30 1.90 -34.59
CA SER A 810 17.08 0.75 -34.14
C SER A 810 17.95 0.19 -35.26
N ARG A 811 17.40 0.03 -36.48
CA ARG A 811 18.18 -0.35 -37.68
C ARG A 811 19.27 0.66 -37.99
N GLN A 812 18.99 1.96 -37.91
CA GLN A 812 19.99 3.02 -38.13
C GLN A 812 21.15 2.92 -37.12
N LEU A 813 20.87 2.63 -35.84
CA LEU A 813 21.89 2.43 -34.82
C LEU A 813 22.76 1.19 -35.12
N VAL A 814 22.17 0.03 -35.37
CA VAL A 814 22.97 -1.20 -35.62
C VAL A 814 23.75 -1.12 -36.94
N ASN A 815 23.22 -0.46 -37.97
CA ASN A 815 23.94 -0.22 -39.22
C ASN A 815 25.06 0.82 -39.07
N ALA A 816 24.93 1.78 -38.15
CA ALA A 816 26.03 2.69 -37.82
C ALA A 816 27.15 2.00 -37.03
N VAL A 817 26.83 1.00 -36.20
CA VAL A 817 27.84 0.11 -35.61
C VAL A 817 28.49 -0.78 -36.69
N ASP A 818 27.70 -1.37 -37.60
CA ASP A 818 28.24 -2.20 -38.69
C ASP A 818 29.21 -1.43 -39.60
N GLY A 819 28.86 -0.17 -39.90
CA GLY A 819 29.71 0.76 -40.65
C GLY A 819 30.81 1.45 -39.83
N GLY A 820 31.07 1.04 -38.58
CA GLY A 820 32.15 1.55 -37.73
C GLY A 820 32.02 3.01 -37.28
N LYS A 821 30.84 3.63 -37.42
CA LYS A 821 30.56 5.02 -37.00
C LYS A 821 30.26 5.15 -35.50
N VAL A 822 29.84 4.05 -34.87
CA VAL A 822 29.62 3.92 -33.44
C VAL A 822 30.36 2.68 -32.96
N ASP A 823 31.15 2.79 -31.89
CA ASP A 823 31.89 1.63 -31.34
C ASP A 823 30.91 0.62 -30.72
N SER A 824 30.98 -0.64 -31.16
CA SER A 824 30.16 -1.74 -30.64
C SER A 824 30.36 -1.96 -29.14
N LYS A 825 31.56 -1.71 -28.60
CA LYS A 825 31.85 -1.81 -27.15
C LYS A 825 31.14 -0.73 -26.33
N SER A 826 30.66 0.31 -26.99
CA SER A 826 30.05 1.47 -26.34
C SER A 826 28.52 1.36 -26.20
N ILE A 827 27.92 0.27 -26.71
CA ILE A 827 26.49 -0.06 -26.56
C ILE A 827 26.27 -0.97 -25.34
N PRO A 828 25.50 -0.55 -24.32
CA PRO A 828 25.17 -1.34 -23.14
C PRO A 828 24.27 -2.55 -23.43
N LEU A 829 24.39 -3.59 -22.59
CA LEU A 829 23.56 -4.80 -22.68
C LEU A 829 22.04 -4.53 -22.58
N ALA A 830 21.64 -3.52 -21.80
CA ALA A 830 20.24 -3.11 -21.70
C ALA A 830 19.69 -2.57 -23.04
N THR A 831 20.51 -1.80 -23.76
CA THR A 831 20.21 -1.27 -25.10
C THR A 831 20.08 -2.43 -26.11
N LEU A 832 20.98 -3.42 -26.06
CA LEU A 832 20.90 -4.64 -26.88
C LEU A 832 19.63 -5.46 -26.65
N ARG A 833 19.16 -5.57 -25.40
CA ARG A 833 17.91 -6.27 -25.07
C ARG A 833 16.69 -5.53 -25.64
N LYS A 834 16.65 -4.20 -25.54
CA LYS A 834 15.59 -3.38 -26.13
C LYS A 834 15.53 -3.51 -27.66
N LEU A 835 16.68 -3.55 -28.34
CA LEU A 835 16.76 -3.79 -29.81
C LEU A 835 16.04 -5.08 -30.23
N LEU A 836 16.20 -6.17 -29.48
CA LEU A 836 15.59 -7.47 -29.80
C LEU A 836 14.07 -7.52 -29.57
N LEU A 837 13.47 -6.55 -28.84
CA LEU A 837 12.03 -6.48 -28.65
C LEU A 837 11.26 -6.14 -29.94
N HIS A 838 11.92 -5.51 -30.94
CA HIS A 838 11.30 -5.18 -32.23
C HIS A 838 10.99 -6.38 -33.13
N ARG A 839 11.51 -7.58 -32.79
CA ARG A 839 11.34 -8.83 -33.56
C ARG A 839 11.66 -8.67 -35.06
N ASP A 840 12.78 -8.01 -35.34
CA ASP A 840 13.24 -7.70 -36.68
C ASP A 840 14.49 -8.52 -37.05
N ASP A 841 14.45 -9.21 -38.18
CA ASP A 841 15.50 -10.15 -38.58
C ASP A 841 16.85 -9.47 -38.89
N GLU A 842 16.82 -8.24 -39.42
CA GLU A 842 18.03 -7.48 -39.71
C GLU A 842 18.71 -7.04 -38.41
N ILE A 843 17.93 -6.49 -37.48
CA ILE A 843 18.41 -6.14 -36.14
C ILE A 843 18.96 -7.38 -35.42
N ALA A 844 18.24 -8.50 -35.41
CA ALA A 844 18.69 -9.73 -34.76
C ALA A 844 20.00 -10.27 -35.37
N LYS A 845 20.14 -10.22 -36.71
CA LYS A 845 21.35 -10.64 -37.42
C LYS A 845 22.55 -9.74 -37.10
N LEU A 846 22.37 -8.42 -37.11
CA LEU A 846 23.45 -7.46 -36.80
C LEU A 846 23.83 -7.49 -35.31
N VAL A 847 22.85 -7.65 -34.42
CA VAL A 847 23.11 -7.86 -32.99
C VAL A 847 23.94 -9.15 -32.78
N LYS A 848 23.58 -10.24 -33.45
CA LYS A 848 24.36 -11.50 -33.39
C LYS A 848 25.76 -11.37 -33.98
N LYS A 849 25.94 -10.56 -35.04
CA LYS A 849 27.24 -10.31 -35.70
C LYS A 849 28.26 -9.64 -34.77
N HIS A 850 27.84 -8.62 -34.01
CA HIS A 850 28.75 -7.79 -33.20
C HIS A 850 28.83 -8.19 -31.72
N TRP A 851 27.78 -8.76 -31.15
CA TRP A 851 27.69 -9.09 -29.71
C TRP A 851 27.36 -10.56 -29.41
N GLY A 852 27.20 -11.42 -30.42
CA GLY A 852 26.91 -12.84 -30.25
C GLY A 852 25.47 -13.12 -29.79
N GLU A 853 25.24 -14.26 -29.12
CA GLU A 853 23.94 -14.53 -28.52
C GLU A 853 23.74 -13.69 -27.24
N VAL A 854 22.86 -12.69 -27.32
CA VAL A 854 22.47 -11.83 -26.19
C VAL A 854 21.58 -12.62 -25.22
N LYS A 855 22.18 -13.53 -24.46
CA LYS A 855 21.59 -14.24 -23.32
C LYS A 855 22.10 -13.63 -22.02
N GLY A 856 21.27 -13.64 -20.98
CA GLY A 856 21.74 -13.37 -19.61
C GLY A 856 22.70 -14.48 -19.14
N ALA A 857 23.45 -14.22 -18.07
CA ALA A 857 24.25 -15.27 -17.45
C ALA A 857 23.36 -16.45 -17.02
N THR A 858 23.86 -17.68 -17.13
CA THR A 858 23.09 -18.86 -16.68
C THR A 858 22.94 -18.84 -15.16
N THR A 859 21.89 -19.45 -14.62
CA THR A 859 21.67 -19.55 -13.16
C THR A 859 22.87 -20.17 -12.44
N GLU A 860 23.56 -21.11 -13.08
CA GLU A 860 24.79 -21.72 -12.54
C GLU A 860 25.97 -20.74 -12.54
N GLN A 861 26.16 -19.95 -13.60
CA GLN A 861 27.21 -18.94 -13.67
C GLN A 861 26.96 -17.82 -12.64
N MET A 862 25.73 -17.29 -12.58
CA MET A 862 25.33 -16.29 -11.58
C MET A 862 25.61 -16.79 -10.15
N ARG A 863 25.31 -18.06 -9.86
CA ARG A 863 25.57 -18.66 -8.54
C ARG A 863 27.07 -18.71 -8.22
N LYS A 864 27.90 -19.16 -9.16
CA LYS A 864 29.38 -19.15 -9.01
C LYS A 864 29.91 -17.75 -8.79
N ASP A 865 29.37 -16.75 -9.49
CA ASP A 865 29.77 -15.34 -9.34
C ASP A 865 29.33 -14.76 -7.99
N ILE A 866 28.11 -15.07 -7.52
CA ILE A 866 27.63 -14.73 -6.16
C ILE A 866 28.54 -15.36 -5.10
N ASP A 867 28.81 -16.66 -5.17
CA ASP A 867 29.62 -17.37 -4.18
C ASP A 867 31.06 -16.83 -4.15
N ARG A 868 31.67 -16.57 -5.32
CA ARG A 868 33.01 -15.96 -5.43
C ARG A 868 33.02 -14.54 -4.86
N LEU A 869 32.08 -13.69 -5.27
CA LEU A 869 32.05 -12.29 -4.84
C LEU A 869 31.67 -12.15 -3.36
N ALA A 870 30.89 -13.09 -2.80
CA ALA A 870 30.60 -13.15 -1.38
C ALA A 870 31.86 -13.50 -0.58
N ALA A 871 32.62 -14.51 -1.02
CA ALA A 871 33.91 -14.82 -0.43
C ALA A 871 34.88 -13.63 -0.50
N VAL A 872 34.96 -12.92 -1.64
CA VAL A 872 35.78 -11.70 -1.79
C VAL A 872 35.31 -10.56 -0.87
N ALA A 873 34.02 -10.27 -0.81
CA ALA A 873 33.45 -9.17 -0.02
C ALA A 873 33.45 -9.43 1.51
N THR A 874 33.66 -10.68 1.93
CA THR A 874 33.76 -11.09 3.35
C THR A 874 35.19 -11.38 3.81
N SER A 875 36.14 -11.58 2.89
CA SER A 875 37.55 -11.83 3.22
C SER A 875 38.40 -10.56 3.06
N GLY A 876 39.39 -10.36 3.94
CA GLY A 876 40.27 -9.18 3.89
C GLY A 876 39.64 -7.88 4.42
N LYS A 877 40.37 -6.76 4.28
CA LYS A 877 39.92 -5.42 4.70
C LYS A 877 39.53 -4.59 3.48
N GLY A 878 38.33 -4.01 3.51
CA GLY A 878 37.89 -2.96 2.58
C GLY A 878 37.90 -1.59 3.25
N ASP A 879 38.20 -0.54 2.49
CA ASP A 879 38.07 0.86 2.92
C ASP A 879 36.73 1.45 2.41
N PRO A 880 35.82 1.89 3.29
CA PRO A 880 34.54 2.44 2.86
C PRO A 880 34.67 3.79 2.14
N TYR A 881 35.81 4.49 2.21
CA TYR A 881 35.98 5.80 1.56
C TYR A 881 36.14 5.69 0.02
N PRO A 882 37.00 4.82 -0.53
CA PRO A 882 36.92 4.39 -1.93
C PRO A 882 35.55 3.78 -2.28
N GLY A 883 34.98 2.95 -1.40
CA GLY A 883 33.66 2.35 -1.57
C GLY A 883 32.54 3.37 -1.80
N LYS A 884 32.56 4.50 -1.08
CA LYS A 884 31.64 5.63 -1.29
C LYS A 884 31.74 6.20 -2.70
N LYS A 885 32.95 6.34 -3.25
CA LYS A 885 33.14 6.82 -4.64
C LYS A 885 32.56 5.84 -5.65
N MET A 886 32.77 4.53 -5.45
CA MET A 886 32.20 3.48 -6.31
C MET A 886 30.68 3.46 -6.25
N PHE A 887 30.10 3.58 -5.05
CA PHE A 887 28.66 3.72 -4.88
C PHE A 887 28.12 4.94 -5.64
N THR A 888 28.76 6.10 -5.53
CA THR A 888 28.37 7.32 -6.25
C THR A 888 28.34 7.10 -7.78
N VAL A 889 29.30 6.35 -8.33
CA VAL A 889 29.39 6.11 -9.77
C VAL A 889 28.44 5.01 -10.26
N LYS A 890 28.23 3.95 -9.47
CA LYS A 890 27.54 2.71 -9.92
C LYS A 890 26.10 2.58 -9.44
N CYS A 891 25.77 3.13 -8.27
CA CYS A 891 24.51 2.86 -7.58
C CYS A 891 23.70 4.13 -7.30
N ALA A 892 24.36 5.26 -7.00
CA ALA A 892 23.70 6.50 -6.57
C ALA A 892 22.82 7.14 -7.65
N ASN A 893 23.07 6.84 -8.93
CA ASN A 893 22.19 7.25 -10.04
C ASN A 893 20.75 6.78 -9.84
N CYS A 894 20.56 5.60 -9.24
CA CYS A 894 19.24 5.01 -8.98
C CYS A 894 18.84 5.02 -7.51
N HIS A 895 19.78 4.81 -6.59
CA HIS A 895 19.52 4.54 -5.17
C HIS A 895 20.01 5.65 -4.25
N LEU A 896 19.21 5.98 -3.25
CA LEU A 896 19.64 6.79 -2.11
C LEU A 896 20.39 5.88 -1.12
N PHE A 897 21.49 6.36 -0.53
CA PHE A 897 22.15 5.70 0.60
C PHE A 897 22.86 6.73 1.48
N HIS A 898 22.57 6.74 2.78
CA HIS A 898 23.07 7.76 3.73
C HIS A 898 22.87 9.22 3.25
N GLY A 899 21.81 9.47 2.47
CA GLY A 899 21.49 10.79 1.89
C GLY A 899 22.19 11.10 0.56
N VAL A 900 23.01 10.20 0.03
CA VAL A 900 23.69 10.35 -1.27
C VAL A 900 22.94 9.56 -2.35
N GLY A 901 22.64 10.18 -3.48
CA GLY A 901 22.00 9.55 -4.64
C GLY A 901 20.54 9.94 -4.88
N ASN A 902 19.88 9.25 -5.79
CA ASN A 902 18.52 9.55 -6.30
C ASN A 902 17.46 8.55 -5.80
N ALA A 903 16.19 8.87 -6.01
CA ALA A 903 15.04 8.05 -5.62
C ALA A 903 14.34 7.38 -6.82
N ILE A 904 15.10 6.80 -7.77
CA ILE A 904 14.56 6.04 -8.91
C ILE A 904 14.25 4.61 -8.48
N GLY A 905 15.22 3.97 -7.80
CA GLY A 905 15.10 2.73 -7.04
C GLY A 905 14.87 2.99 -5.53
N PRO A 906 14.84 1.93 -4.70
CA PRO A 906 14.67 2.04 -3.24
C PRO A 906 15.88 2.67 -2.54
N ASP A 907 15.65 3.46 -1.49
CA ASP A 907 16.70 3.89 -0.54
C ASP A 907 17.30 2.66 0.15
N LEU A 908 18.61 2.45 0.01
CA LEU A 908 19.32 1.30 0.56
C LEU A 908 19.66 1.45 2.05
N THR A 909 19.60 2.67 2.61
CA THR A 909 19.89 2.93 4.03
C THR A 909 19.15 1.99 5.00
N PRO A 910 17.81 1.79 4.91
CA PRO A 910 17.06 0.91 5.81
C PRO A 910 17.23 -0.60 5.60
N PHE A 911 17.92 -1.04 4.55
CA PHE A 911 18.02 -2.47 4.20
C PHE A 911 19.04 -3.21 5.07
N LYS A 912 18.80 -4.50 5.33
CA LYS A 912 19.73 -5.43 5.97
C LYS A 912 20.87 -5.76 5.01
N ARG A 913 21.94 -4.95 5.06
CA ARG A 913 23.07 -4.99 4.10
C ARG A 913 24.21 -5.93 4.51
N ASP A 914 24.16 -6.51 5.70
CA ASP A 914 25.13 -7.50 6.19
C ASP A 914 24.94 -8.91 5.60
N ASP A 915 23.77 -9.17 4.99
CA ASP A 915 23.54 -10.39 4.22
C ASP A 915 24.16 -10.24 2.82
N VAL A 916 25.48 -10.40 2.77
CA VAL A 916 26.29 -10.20 1.55
C VAL A 916 25.86 -11.13 0.40
N PRO A 917 25.59 -12.44 0.59
CA PRO A 917 25.09 -13.30 -0.47
C PRO A 917 23.73 -12.83 -1.02
N ASN A 918 22.78 -12.44 -0.17
CA ASN A 918 21.48 -11.94 -0.64
C ASN A 918 21.61 -10.58 -1.35
N LEU A 919 22.46 -9.68 -0.84
CA LEU A 919 22.72 -8.40 -1.51
C LEU A 919 23.37 -8.60 -2.88
N LEU A 920 24.31 -9.54 -3.01
CA LEU A 920 24.91 -9.92 -4.30
C LEU A 920 23.91 -10.57 -5.25
N LEU A 921 23.00 -11.40 -4.76
CA LEU A 921 21.93 -11.99 -5.57
C LEU A 921 21.11 -10.92 -6.29
N HIS A 922 20.68 -9.86 -5.59
CA HIS A 922 19.94 -8.74 -6.22
C HIS A 922 20.83 -7.83 -7.09
N ILE A 923 22.14 -7.72 -6.83
CA ILE A 923 23.06 -6.91 -7.67
C ILE A 923 23.43 -7.64 -8.97
N ILE A 924 23.61 -8.96 -8.93
CA ILE A 924 24.01 -9.79 -10.06
C ILE A 924 22.78 -10.20 -10.89
N ASN A 925 21.64 -10.46 -10.24
CA ASN A 925 20.37 -10.77 -10.87
C ASN A 925 19.24 -9.85 -10.34
N PRO A 926 19.19 -8.58 -10.76
CA PRO A 926 18.15 -7.64 -10.33
C PRO A 926 16.73 -8.03 -10.76
N ASN A 927 16.57 -9.00 -11.66
CA ASN A 927 15.28 -9.53 -12.09
C ASN A 927 14.74 -10.64 -11.18
N VAL A 928 15.54 -11.14 -10.22
CA VAL A 928 15.14 -12.25 -9.33
C VAL A 928 13.92 -11.89 -8.46
N GLU A 929 13.84 -10.64 -8.04
CA GLU A 929 12.74 -10.05 -7.29
C GLU A 929 12.74 -8.53 -7.55
N ILE A 930 11.64 -8.00 -8.06
CA ILE A 930 11.44 -6.56 -8.24
C ILE A 930 10.49 -6.08 -7.14
N ARG A 931 10.90 -5.03 -6.41
CA ARG A 931 10.11 -4.49 -5.29
C ARG A 931 8.82 -3.85 -5.82
N GLU A 932 7.71 -4.12 -5.11
CA GLU A 932 6.43 -3.42 -5.30
C GLU A 932 6.57 -1.89 -5.28
N GLY A 933 6.05 -1.23 -6.31
CA GLY A 933 6.23 0.20 -6.59
C GLY A 933 7.45 0.53 -7.46
N TYR A 934 8.20 -0.47 -7.92
CA TYR A 934 9.38 -0.36 -8.79
C TYR A 934 9.35 -1.33 -9.98
N GLU A 935 8.21 -1.98 -10.24
CA GLU A 935 7.99 -2.80 -11.43
C GLU A 935 8.15 -1.97 -12.71
N SER A 936 8.79 -2.54 -13.74
CA SER A 936 8.96 -1.87 -15.03
C SER A 936 7.83 -2.24 -15.97
N SER A 937 6.98 -1.28 -16.31
CA SER A 937 6.00 -1.39 -17.39
C SER A 937 6.66 -1.15 -18.75
N VAL A 938 6.34 -1.98 -19.75
CA VAL A 938 6.53 -1.69 -21.17
C VAL A 938 5.21 -1.23 -21.76
N VAL A 939 5.26 -0.12 -22.50
CA VAL A 939 4.10 0.47 -23.19
C VAL A 939 4.39 0.53 -24.69
N THR A 940 3.56 -0.14 -25.48
CA THR A 940 3.49 0.04 -26.93
C THR A 940 2.39 1.05 -27.25
N THR A 941 2.74 2.07 -28.03
CA THR A 941 1.80 3.13 -28.44
C THR A 941 1.26 2.87 -29.83
N GLU A 942 0.04 3.36 -30.11
CA GLU A 942 -0.59 3.41 -31.46
C GLU A 942 0.33 4.08 -32.51
N SER A 943 1.26 4.92 -32.05
CA SER A 943 2.28 5.55 -32.87
C SER A 943 3.47 4.63 -33.26
N GLY A 944 3.48 3.36 -32.83
CA GLY A 944 4.56 2.39 -33.05
C GLY A 944 5.82 2.63 -32.21
N ARG A 945 5.72 3.32 -31.06
CA ARG A 945 6.81 3.44 -30.07
C ARG A 945 6.71 2.35 -29.02
N THR A 946 7.84 1.81 -28.60
CA THR A 946 7.97 0.97 -27.39
C THR A 946 8.70 1.76 -26.31
N LEU A 947 8.05 1.98 -25.17
CA LEU A 947 8.56 2.72 -24.02
C LEU A 947 8.70 1.80 -22.82
N SER A 948 9.59 2.12 -21.87
CA SER A 948 9.79 1.34 -20.65
C SER A 948 10.04 2.23 -19.43
N GLY A 949 9.39 1.95 -18.31
CA GLY A 949 9.53 2.69 -17.05
C GLY A 949 8.52 2.26 -15.97
N ILE A 950 8.69 2.77 -14.76
CA ILE A 950 7.76 2.56 -13.64
C ILE A 950 6.57 3.50 -13.79
N VAL A 951 5.32 3.03 -13.77
CA VAL A 951 4.17 3.94 -13.69
C VAL A 951 4.12 4.58 -12.30
N VAL A 952 4.39 5.88 -12.22
CA VAL A 952 4.37 6.65 -10.96
C VAL A 952 3.01 7.29 -10.68
N GLU A 953 2.17 7.41 -11.71
CA GLU A 953 0.84 8.03 -11.63
C GLU A 953 -0.03 7.49 -12.78
N LYS A 954 -1.30 7.19 -12.50
CA LYS A 954 -2.26 6.65 -13.47
C LYS A 954 -3.66 7.04 -13.03
N ASP A 955 -4.42 7.67 -13.92
CA ASP A 955 -5.81 8.04 -13.66
C ASP A 955 -6.74 7.38 -14.69
N ALA A 956 -7.94 7.94 -14.91
CA ALA A 956 -8.86 7.43 -15.92
C ALA A 956 -8.36 7.61 -17.38
N ARG A 957 -7.46 8.56 -17.66
CA ARG A 957 -7.16 9.11 -18.99
C ARG A 957 -5.67 9.15 -19.35
N VAL A 958 -4.77 9.24 -18.37
CA VAL A 958 -3.31 9.27 -18.60
C VAL A 958 -2.58 8.21 -17.77
N VAL A 959 -1.39 7.86 -18.24
CA VAL A 959 -0.36 7.07 -17.56
C VAL A 959 0.91 7.90 -17.53
N VAL A 960 1.53 8.07 -16.36
CA VAL A 960 2.84 8.74 -16.24
C VAL A 960 3.91 7.70 -15.92
N LEU A 961 4.76 7.41 -16.89
CA LEU A 961 5.95 6.58 -16.70
C LEU A 961 7.09 7.42 -16.12
N ARG A 962 7.88 6.84 -15.23
CA ARG A 962 9.21 7.32 -14.86
C ARG A 962 10.24 6.32 -15.41
N THR A 963 11.06 6.77 -16.35
CA THR A 963 12.06 5.92 -17.01
C THR A 963 13.29 5.67 -16.12
N ALA A 964 14.18 4.76 -16.53
CA ALA A 964 15.43 4.47 -15.80
C ALA A 964 16.34 5.71 -15.70
N GLU A 965 16.29 6.58 -16.70
CA GLU A 965 17.04 7.84 -16.81
C GLU A 965 16.37 8.99 -16.01
N GLY A 966 15.32 8.68 -15.24
CA GLY A 966 14.60 9.61 -14.35
C GLY A 966 13.56 10.50 -15.03
N GLN A 967 13.34 10.37 -16.34
CA GLN A 967 12.38 11.21 -17.08
C GLN A 967 10.93 10.82 -16.76
N ARG A 968 10.03 11.81 -16.61
CA ARG A 968 8.59 11.57 -16.48
C ARG A 968 7.91 11.74 -17.84
N ILE A 969 7.41 10.66 -18.43
CA ILE A 969 6.70 10.67 -19.71
C ILE A 969 5.20 10.53 -19.44
N VAL A 970 4.41 11.54 -19.83
CA VAL A 970 2.94 11.51 -19.76
C VAL A 970 2.39 10.92 -21.06
N LEU A 971 1.57 9.88 -20.95
CA LEU A 971 0.96 9.16 -22.07
C LEU A 971 -0.57 9.20 -21.95
N PRO A 972 -1.29 9.73 -22.95
CA PRO A 972 -2.74 9.51 -23.06
C PRO A 972 -3.03 8.02 -23.22
N LYS A 973 -4.04 7.50 -22.53
CA LYS A 973 -4.44 6.10 -22.70
C LYS A 973 -4.88 5.77 -24.11
N ASP A 974 -5.47 6.73 -24.82
CA ASP A 974 -5.93 6.56 -26.20
C ASP A 974 -4.76 6.50 -27.21
N ASP A 975 -3.50 6.76 -26.79
CA ASP A 975 -2.27 6.54 -27.58
C ASP A 975 -1.58 5.22 -27.17
N ILE A 976 -2.16 4.41 -26.27
CA ILE A 976 -1.61 3.13 -25.77
C ILE A 976 -2.32 1.95 -26.44
N GLU A 977 -1.62 1.30 -27.37
CA GLU A 977 -2.06 0.06 -28.03
C GLU A 977 -1.98 -1.12 -27.04
N ALA A 978 -0.88 -1.21 -26.29
CA ALA A 978 -0.66 -2.26 -25.28
C ALA A 978 0.22 -1.77 -24.12
N MET A 979 -0.04 -2.27 -22.92
CA MET A 979 0.83 -2.07 -21.76
C MET A 979 0.93 -3.37 -20.96
N SER A 980 2.15 -3.78 -20.63
CA SER A 980 2.43 -4.96 -19.81
C SER A 980 3.53 -4.67 -18.80
N VAL A 981 3.32 -5.12 -17.56
CA VAL A 981 4.42 -5.15 -16.58
C VAL A 981 5.40 -6.24 -16.98
N THR A 982 6.68 -5.92 -16.98
CA THR A 982 7.76 -6.85 -17.29
C THR A 982 8.39 -7.39 -16.01
N GLY A 983 8.76 -8.67 -16.01
CA GLY A 983 9.62 -9.26 -14.97
C GLY A 983 11.09 -8.86 -15.12
N ILE A 984 11.36 -7.64 -15.60
CA ILE A 984 12.70 -7.11 -15.85
C ILE A 984 12.85 -5.82 -15.06
N SER A 985 13.92 -5.73 -14.26
CA SER A 985 14.19 -4.57 -13.41
C SER A 985 14.72 -3.40 -14.24
N LEU A 986 14.47 -2.16 -13.78
CA LEU A 986 15.20 -0.99 -14.30
C LEU A 986 16.67 -0.97 -13.84
N MET A 987 17.02 -1.72 -12.79
CA MET A 987 18.40 -1.87 -12.34
C MET A 987 19.19 -2.74 -13.34
N PRO A 988 20.32 -2.27 -13.89
CA PRO A 988 21.08 -3.01 -14.88
C PRO A 988 21.85 -4.19 -14.26
N GLU A 989 21.96 -5.28 -15.01
CA GLU A 989 22.87 -6.39 -14.70
C GLU A 989 24.35 -6.00 -14.87
N GLY A 990 25.24 -6.73 -14.19
CA GLY A 990 26.68 -6.62 -14.41
C GLY A 990 27.36 -5.40 -13.78
N LEU A 991 26.73 -4.72 -12.81
CA LEU A 991 27.27 -3.53 -12.14
C LEU A 991 28.69 -3.71 -11.56
N LEU A 992 29.03 -4.93 -11.14
CA LEU A 992 30.32 -5.32 -10.55
C LEU A 992 31.35 -5.83 -11.58
N VAL A 993 30.98 -5.94 -12.86
CA VAL A 993 31.89 -6.44 -13.91
C VAL A 993 33.03 -5.44 -14.12
N GLY A 994 34.25 -5.95 -14.17
CA GLY A 994 35.48 -5.17 -14.31
C GLY A 994 36.01 -4.56 -13.02
N MET A 995 35.35 -4.73 -11.88
CA MET A 995 35.90 -4.37 -10.57
C MET A 995 36.94 -5.42 -10.13
N SER A 996 38.08 -4.97 -9.62
CA SER A 996 39.04 -5.82 -8.92
C SER A 996 38.50 -6.25 -7.55
N ASP A 997 39.05 -7.33 -7.00
CA ASP A 997 38.61 -7.87 -5.72
C ASP A 997 38.77 -6.87 -4.55
N GLN A 998 39.71 -5.90 -4.63
CA GLN A 998 39.81 -4.83 -3.62
C GLN A 998 38.67 -3.82 -3.75
N GLU A 999 38.29 -3.45 -4.97
CA GLU A 999 37.18 -2.51 -5.19
C GLU A 999 35.84 -3.12 -4.76
N VAL A 1000 35.67 -4.43 -4.93
CA VAL A 1000 34.52 -5.18 -4.37
C VAL A 1000 34.53 -5.11 -2.84
N ARG A 1001 35.67 -5.34 -2.18
CA ARG A 1001 35.80 -5.20 -0.72
C ARG A 1001 35.47 -3.78 -0.25
N ASP A 1002 35.98 -2.76 -0.94
CA ASP A 1002 35.77 -1.35 -0.59
C ASP A 1002 34.29 -0.95 -0.75
N LEU A 1003 33.67 -1.29 -1.88
CA LEU A 1003 32.24 -1.06 -2.13
C LEU A 1003 31.37 -1.74 -1.06
N PHE A 1004 31.63 -3.00 -0.73
CA PHE A 1004 30.87 -3.71 0.30
C PHE A 1004 31.18 -3.23 1.72
N ALA A 1005 32.39 -2.73 2.01
CA ALA A 1005 32.68 -2.04 3.27
C ALA A 1005 31.85 -0.77 3.42
N TYR A 1006 31.63 -0.01 2.34
CA TYR A 1006 30.72 1.14 2.36
C TYR A 1006 29.25 0.72 2.44
N LEU A 1007 28.81 -0.24 1.62
CA LEU A 1007 27.42 -0.74 1.64
C LEU A 1007 27.04 -1.39 2.98
N ARG A 1008 28.01 -1.88 3.76
CA ARG A 1008 27.78 -2.41 5.12
C ARG A 1008 27.96 -1.37 6.23
N SER A 1009 28.25 -0.11 5.89
CA SER A 1009 28.35 0.96 6.90
C SER A 1009 26.99 1.22 7.58
N GLY A 1010 26.98 1.15 8.92
CA GLY A 1010 25.80 1.44 9.73
C GLY A 1010 25.47 2.94 9.83
N GLN A 1011 26.43 3.82 9.55
CA GLN A 1011 26.31 5.28 9.65
C GLN A 1011 27.00 5.97 8.46
N PRO A 1012 26.66 7.24 8.14
CA PRO A 1012 27.37 8.02 7.13
C PRO A 1012 28.86 8.15 7.45
N LEU A 1013 29.70 8.19 6.41
CA LEU A 1013 31.12 8.51 6.58
C LEU A 1013 31.31 10.01 6.82
N ASN A 1014 31.95 10.36 7.93
CA ASN A 1014 32.53 11.68 8.16
C ASN A 1014 33.54 12.02 7.05
N GLU A 1015 33.75 13.29 6.75
CA GLU A 1015 34.81 13.70 5.82
C GLU A 1015 36.18 13.48 6.47
N ARG A 1016 37.15 12.91 5.71
CA ARG A 1016 38.55 12.92 6.16
C ARG A 1016 39.04 14.37 6.05
N LYS A 1017 39.56 14.89 7.17
CA LYS A 1017 40.43 16.08 7.16
C LYS A 1017 41.72 15.78 6.42
#